data_AF-A0A0C2JGI7-F1
#
_entry.id   AF-A0A0C2JGI7-F1
#
_cell.length_a   1.000
_cell.length_b   1.000
_cell.length_c   1.000
_cell.angle_alpha   90.00
_cell.angle_beta   90.00
_cell.angle_gamma   90.00
#
_symmetry.space_group_name_H-M   'P 1'
#
loop_
_entity.id
_entity.type
_entity.pdbx_description
1 polymer ?
#
loop_
_entity_poly.entity_id
_entity_poly.type
_entity_poly.pdbx_seq_one_letter_code
_entity_poly.pdbx_strand_id
1 'polypeptide(L)'
;MPKFQQMMVKANETFRGLQALMTSSKRSIYIPLVGITNLDEDIWQLDYKDLLFYSPIIHSHLHNENRQAPEYAYIQNIIFKYQDIDIFLVVMKMAERHRQIGDIFSECLIHILDKLTDLFNNEPCVTELEGSEVYEVSVRRICEIISMVAMRNILNVGDIYCCIKQYFESKMVSNNVMVVGLTMIYDSITMNRSKIAPDLLLDMAQFVHCICFNHLNNEEACLKKKSLFHAVTILWKQINNFMTEEFAYLEILIPKPVAFLLEIYSDNDIDISTDYLDSNIGFYLNLFATQIKVLNAYNNKLVNVYSSTESGYPLKLPHNITIMVHPDYFNVNKSFLKNVRDYPLTHDAVEKDSKYIISPPLFELLYFLALGELGSSYRFIHTICAFFSKSISLKAYNSINILIEMFTYKNYNIRNIKYPTLIFRLCIGLDNICSHHRQLSVARSTLIVSMLNRFPKLDQSINPCFFKVQNDGNIFLSYPHVNILYIWHILQCLYLMGYKQNTPPYILDYIKNSLNDHPHTWGTSILSKCPQDLTFLYENTLDFNQEEILNAVNNVKAGAISDGKSGQFKMTTTYFRMVMCVILDRLIGEPIDDRFLFAILKKITNHNLIHAIRIMIFYIISKNFEINSEEMAKIVEALCELIWDLDLITFDQLLLCLLTFHQHDRATVVVLHVISCIFDDRRLKTAFQSWLDLQDKVSNTLDQFEAIGQFYDFYPECFDLSKLQSKFSYLDDKIKPTEPAVVYFSNIVYRLAFYTDIIISRSLESPDPSLFTVKLLKQTKVMLKYHPNPIQSLISLMVYYSEILHREDSQLRVLVKKYLKYKYGTKISHIFSESFFSYLKSTAIKPLSDPHNHIMFLITRVASSFGLSFFEAKQTFGETLEEFYGNHTLQFLTCGAIELIILVDKCVLANMVVTIFLENGFIKDIGDRGTDPEYYIQTFGMLLAIMPNTYRIEFTCCLASYLSTINESMSDAVCPSFLKFDNTMKPIQYTPSIMILFLLRSYFYHMPIGYLLDLPK
;
A
#
# COMPACT_ATOMS: atom_id res chain seq x y z
N MET A 1 -23.80 -57.02 -9.39
CA MET A 1 -23.65 -55.56 -9.58
C MET A 1 -24.46 -54.73 -8.57
N PRO A 2 -25.80 -54.85 -8.41
CA PRO A 2 -26.57 -53.98 -7.49
C PRO A 2 -26.22 -54.15 -6.00
N LYS A 3 -25.96 -55.39 -5.56
CA LYS A 3 -25.53 -55.67 -4.18
C LYS A 3 -24.13 -55.11 -3.87
N PHE A 4 -23.24 -55.06 -4.87
CA PHE A 4 -21.91 -54.48 -4.73
C PHE A 4 -22.00 -52.95 -4.62
N GLN A 5 -22.87 -52.30 -5.41
CA GLN A 5 -23.18 -50.87 -5.26
C GLN A 5 -23.74 -50.54 -3.88
N GLN A 6 -24.69 -51.32 -3.36
CA GLN A 6 -25.22 -51.11 -2.00
C GLN A 6 -24.15 -51.29 -0.91
N MET A 7 -23.23 -52.24 -1.08
CA MET A 7 -22.12 -52.46 -0.16
C MET A 7 -21.11 -51.30 -0.21
N MET A 8 -20.80 -50.80 -1.41
CA MET A 8 -19.94 -49.63 -1.62
C MET A 8 -20.56 -48.34 -1.08
N VAL A 9 -21.87 -48.14 -1.23
CA VAL A 9 -22.59 -46.99 -0.64
C VAL A 9 -22.50 -47.03 0.88
N LYS A 10 -22.77 -48.18 1.51
CA LYS A 10 -22.63 -48.34 2.97
C LYS A 10 -21.19 -48.17 3.45
N ALA A 11 -20.21 -48.67 2.70
CA ALA A 11 -18.80 -48.46 3.01
C ALA A 11 -18.44 -46.96 2.92
N ASN A 12 -18.88 -46.24 1.89
CA ASN A 12 -18.68 -44.79 1.78
C ASN A 12 -19.40 -44.02 2.90
N GLU A 13 -20.58 -44.45 3.34
CA GLU A 13 -21.29 -43.87 4.48
C GLU A 13 -20.50 -43.99 5.79
N THR A 14 -19.77 -45.10 6.01
CA THR A 14 -18.90 -45.24 7.20
C THR A 14 -17.75 -44.24 7.22
N PHE A 15 -17.28 -43.79 6.06
CA PHE A 15 -16.23 -42.78 5.94
C PHE A 15 -16.73 -41.34 6.00
N ARG A 16 -18.05 -41.08 5.95
CA ARG A 16 -18.61 -39.71 6.04
C ARG A 16 -18.24 -39.01 7.34
N GLY A 17 -18.12 -39.74 8.45
CA GLY A 17 -17.67 -39.17 9.73
C GLY A 17 -16.21 -38.71 9.70
N LEU A 18 -15.33 -39.49 9.07
CA LEU A 18 -13.92 -39.11 8.85
C LEU A 18 -13.84 -37.91 7.90
N GLN A 19 -14.63 -37.92 6.84
CA GLN A 19 -14.73 -36.81 5.89
C GLN A 19 -15.19 -35.53 6.61
N ALA A 20 -16.23 -35.59 7.41
CA ALA A 20 -16.74 -34.50 8.23
C ALA A 20 -15.69 -33.88 9.18
N LEU A 21 -14.78 -34.71 9.72
CA LEU A 21 -13.66 -34.26 10.56
C LEU A 21 -12.57 -33.56 9.74
N MET A 22 -12.23 -34.14 8.59
CA MET A 22 -11.16 -33.66 7.70
C MET A 22 -11.60 -32.48 6.82
N THR A 23 -12.90 -32.21 6.73
CA THR A 23 -13.45 -31.16 5.88
C THR A 23 -14.02 -30.02 6.72
N SER A 24 -13.66 -28.79 6.37
CA SER A 24 -14.49 -27.65 6.71
C SER A 24 -15.77 -27.73 5.89
N SER A 25 -16.89 -27.93 6.56
CA SER A 25 -18.18 -27.56 5.99
C SER A 25 -18.09 -26.12 5.50
N LYS A 26 -18.47 -25.85 4.25
CA LYS A 26 -18.65 -24.49 3.71
C LYS A 26 -17.38 -23.62 3.52
N ARG A 27 -16.29 -24.22 3.01
CA ARG A 27 -15.01 -23.52 2.69
C ARG A 27 -15.18 -22.33 1.76
N SER A 28 -16.09 -22.41 0.79
CA SER A 28 -16.34 -21.37 -0.24
C SER A 28 -16.84 -20.04 0.30
N ILE A 29 -17.31 -20.01 1.54
CA ILE A 29 -17.81 -18.78 2.15
C ILE A 29 -16.70 -18.01 2.85
N TYR A 30 -15.62 -18.65 3.26
CA TYR A 30 -14.47 -17.93 3.76
C TYR A 30 -13.80 -17.22 2.59
N ILE A 31 -13.87 -15.89 2.58
CA ILE A 31 -13.21 -15.03 1.61
C ILE A 31 -11.89 -14.57 2.25
N PRO A 32 -10.73 -14.73 1.59
CA PRO A 32 -9.48 -14.21 2.12
C PRO A 32 -9.58 -12.69 2.19
N LEU A 33 -8.90 -12.06 3.14
CA LEU A 33 -8.79 -10.60 3.23
C LEU A 33 -7.35 -10.14 3.08
N VAL A 34 -7.06 -9.51 1.94
CA VAL A 34 -5.71 -9.01 1.63
C VAL A 34 -5.31 -7.95 2.65
N GLY A 35 -4.11 -8.09 3.21
CA GLY A 35 -3.66 -7.31 4.37
C GLY A 35 -3.74 -8.07 5.70
N ILE A 36 -4.43 -9.21 5.76
CA ILE A 36 -4.58 -10.04 6.98
C ILE A 36 -4.25 -11.50 6.69
N THR A 37 -4.77 -12.08 5.61
CA THR A 37 -4.60 -13.51 5.29
C THR A 37 -3.46 -13.75 4.32
N ASN A 38 -2.68 -14.81 4.53
CA ASN A 38 -1.65 -15.23 3.58
C ASN A 38 -2.29 -15.89 2.34
N LEU A 39 -2.34 -15.17 1.23
CA LEU A 39 -2.95 -15.67 -0.02
C LEU A 39 -2.14 -16.77 -0.69
N ASP A 40 -0.83 -16.86 -0.41
CA ASP A 40 0.06 -17.89 -0.97
C ASP A 40 -0.17 -19.27 -0.34
N GLU A 41 -0.99 -19.36 0.72
CA GLU A 41 -1.38 -20.64 1.29
C GLU A 41 -2.34 -21.40 0.36
N ASP A 42 -2.09 -22.69 0.20
CA ASP A 42 -2.95 -23.63 -0.56
C ASP A 42 -4.43 -23.59 -0.10
N ILE A 43 -4.71 -23.00 1.05
CA ILE A 43 -6.05 -22.84 1.65
C ILE A 43 -6.96 -21.92 0.82
N TRP A 44 -6.41 -20.92 0.14
CA TRP A 44 -7.19 -19.96 -0.66
C TRP A 44 -7.18 -20.26 -2.15
N GLN A 45 -6.40 -21.26 -2.56
CA GLN A 45 -6.15 -21.58 -3.97
C GLN A 45 -7.20 -22.55 -4.54
N LEU A 46 -7.63 -22.25 -5.75
CA LEU A 46 -8.47 -23.09 -6.61
C LEU A 46 -7.61 -23.74 -7.69
N ASP A 47 -7.97 -24.96 -8.08
CA ASP A 47 -7.49 -25.54 -9.32
C ASP A 47 -8.16 -24.80 -10.49
N TYR A 48 -7.36 -24.19 -11.35
CA TYR A 48 -7.85 -23.45 -12.51
C TYR A 48 -8.61 -24.32 -13.52
N LYS A 49 -8.43 -25.66 -13.47
CA LYS A 49 -9.08 -26.59 -14.40
C LYS A 49 -10.51 -26.94 -14.07
N ASP A 50 -10.89 -26.88 -12.80
CA ASP A 50 -12.21 -27.33 -12.32
C ASP A 50 -12.85 -26.33 -11.32
N LEU A 51 -12.14 -25.26 -10.96
CA LEU A 51 -12.49 -24.29 -9.90
C LEU A 51 -12.78 -24.91 -8.53
N LEU A 52 -12.14 -26.05 -8.25
CA LEU A 52 -12.27 -26.74 -6.98
C LEU A 52 -11.11 -26.34 -6.06
N PHE A 53 -11.38 -26.24 -4.76
CA PHE A 53 -10.34 -25.97 -3.77
C PHE A 53 -9.25 -27.04 -3.77
N TYR A 54 -7.99 -26.60 -3.71
CA TYR A 54 -6.86 -27.52 -3.59
C TYR A 54 -6.92 -28.28 -2.25
N SER A 55 -6.77 -29.61 -2.32
CA SER A 55 -6.65 -30.51 -1.17
C SER A 55 -5.45 -31.45 -1.41
N PRO A 56 -4.29 -31.20 -0.79
CA PRO A 56 -3.11 -32.06 -0.97
C PRO A 56 -3.27 -33.45 -0.34
N ILE A 57 -4.31 -33.66 0.47
CA ILE A 57 -4.56 -34.91 1.20
C ILE A 57 -5.95 -35.45 0.82
N ILE A 58 -5.95 -36.70 0.34
CA ILE A 58 -7.06 -37.56 -0.13
C ILE A 58 -7.32 -37.50 -1.64
N HIS A 59 -6.54 -38.31 -2.36
CA HIS A 59 -6.95 -38.81 -3.67
C HIS A 59 -8.24 -39.66 -3.57
N SER A 60 -9.18 -39.29 -4.45
CA SER A 60 -10.15 -40.08 -5.20
C SER A 60 -11.56 -40.45 -4.71
N HIS A 61 -11.94 -40.61 -3.43
CA HIS A 61 -13.29 -41.21 -3.17
C HIS A 61 -14.17 -40.69 -2.01
N LEU A 62 -13.83 -39.59 -1.32
CA LEU A 62 -14.58 -39.16 -0.12
C LEU A 62 -14.84 -37.65 -0.06
N HIS A 63 -15.57 -37.10 -1.03
CA HIS A 63 -16.02 -35.69 -1.01
C HIS A 63 -17.54 -35.59 -1.14
N ASN A 64 -18.13 -34.56 -0.49
CA ASN A 64 -19.55 -34.24 -0.58
C ASN A 64 -19.83 -33.74 -2.00
N GLU A 65 -21.02 -34.04 -2.53
CA GLU A 65 -21.43 -33.65 -3.90
C GLU A 65 -21.25 -32.15 -4.18
N ASN A 66 -21.45 -31.28 -3.18
CA ASN A 66 -21.25 -29.83 -3.32
C ASN A 66 -19.77 -29.39 -3.43
N ARG A 67 -18.79 -30.23 -3.10
CA ARG A 67 -17.35 -29.94 -3.31
C ARG A 67 -16.84 -30.36 -4.69
N GLN A 68 -17.71 -30.93 -5.52
CA GLN A 68 -17.45 -31.22 -6.92
C GLN A 68 -18.02 -30.14 -7.85
N ALA A 69 -18.68 -29.12 -7.29
CA ALA A 69 -19.20 -27.99 -8.04
C ALA A 69 -18.16 -26.85 -8.11
N PRO A 70 -18.01 -26.19 -9.27
CA PRO A 70 -17.11 -25.05 -9.44
C PRO A 70 -17.52 -23.86 -8.55
N GLU A 71 -16.53 -23.20 -7.94
CA GLU A 71 -16.73 -22.14 -6.94
C GLU A 71 -16.89 -20.73 -7.56
N TYR A 72 -17.89 -20.56 -8.43
CA TYR A 72 -18.15 -19.30 -9.14
C TYR A 72 -18.41 -18.11 -8.22
N ALA A 73 -19.19 -18.31 -7.15
CA ALA A 73 -19.54 -17.26 -6.19
C ALA A 73 -18.32 -16.71 -5.43
N TYR A 74 -17.36 -17.58 -5.11
CA TYR A 74 -16.11 -17.20 -4.46
C TYR A 74 -15.26 -16.31 -5.37
N ILE A 75 -15.13 -16.67 -6.66
CA ILE A 75 -14.41 -15.88 -7.66
C ILE A 75 -15.07 -14.52 -7.89
N GLN A 76 -16.39 -14.49 -8.07
CA GLN A 76 -17.13 -13.24 -8.20
C GLN A 76 -16.84 -12.32 -7.00
N ASN A 77 -16.92 -12.83 -5.78
CA ASN A 77 -16.67 -12.04 -4.59
C ASN A 77 -15.23 -11.52 -4.52
N ILE A 78 -14.25 -12.26 -5.01
CA ILE A 78 -12.86 -11.80 -5.11
C ILE A 78 -12.70 -10.67 -6.12
N ILE A 79 -13.24 -10.83 -7.34
CA ILE A 79 -13.12 -9.84 -8.42
C ILE A 79 -13.78 -8.51 -8.04
N PHE A 80 -15.01 -8.57 -7.52
CA PHE A 80 -15.76 -7.36 -7.17
C PHE A 80 -15.21 -6.64 -5.92
N LYS A 81 -14.54 -7.36 -5.00
CA LYS A 81 -14.01 -6.76 -3.76
C LYS A 81 -12.58 -6.27 -3.86
N TYR A 82 -11.68 -7.08 -4.43
CA TYR A 82 -10.26 -6.74 -4.47
C TYR A 82 -9.93 -5.82 -5.63
N GLN A 83 -10.67 -5.98 -6.73
CA GLN A 83 -10.43 -5.25 -7.96
C GLN A 83 -8.93 -5.29 -8.35
N ASP A 84 -8.28 -6.44 -8.14
CA ASP A 84 -6.83 -6.64 -8.30
C ASP A 84 -6.58 -8.01 -8.94
N ILE A 85 -5.87 -8.00 -10.07
CA ILE A 85 -5.61 -9.19 -10.87
C ILE A 85 -4.65 -10.16 -10.21
N ASP A 86 -3.66 -9.69 -9.44
CA ASP A 86 -2.64 -10.60 -8.93
C ASP A 86 -3.18 -11.44 -7.77
N ILE A 87 -4.11 -10.89 -6.98
CA ILE A 87 -4.89 -11.66 -6.00
C ILE A 87 -5.70 -12.74 -6.72
N PHE A 88 -6.37 -12.36 -7.82
CA PHE A 88 -7.11 -13.31 -8.64
C PHE A 88 -6.20 -14.43 -9.19
N LEU A 89 -5.01 -14.10 -9.68
CA LEU A 89 -4.06 -15.09 -10.22
C LEU A 89 -3.47 -16.02 -9.16
N VAL A 90 -3.15 -15.48 -7.96
CA VAL A 90 -2.69 -16.29 -6.82
C VAL A 90 -3.77 -17.27 -6.39
N VAL A 91 -5.01 -16.79 -6.23
CA VAL A 91 -6.16 -17.65 -5.90
C VAL A 91 -6.39 -18.70 -6.98
N MET A 92 -6.25 -18.36 -8.25
CA MET A 92 -6.42 -19.32 -9.36
C MET A 92 -5.21 -20.23 -9.58
N LYS A 93 -4.14 -20.11 -8.76
CA LYS A 93 -2.87 -20.83 -8.93
C LYS A 93 -2.30 -20.72 -10.35
N MET A 94 -2.61 -19.63 -11.05
CA MET A 94 -2.17 -19.42 -12.42
C MET A 94 -0.76 -18.84 -12.41
N ALA A 95 0.24 -19.69 -12.62
CA ALA A 95 1.56 -19.21 -13.01
C ALA A 95 1.50 -18.54 -14.40
N GLU A 96 2.31 -17.51 -14.64
CA GLU A 96 2.44 -16.77 -15.92
C GLU A 96 2.71 -17.64 -17.17
N ARG A 97 2.86 -18.97 -17.02
CA ARG A 97 3.17 -19.93 -18.08
C ARG A 97 1.97 -20.75 -18.57
N HIS A 98 0.81 -20.71 -17.91
CA HIS A 98 -0.37 -21.47 -18.36
C HIS A 98 -1.07 -20.72 -19.51
N ARG A 99 -0.96 -21.25 -20.73
CA ARG A 99 -1.69 -20.77 -21.91
C ARG A 99 -2.99 -21.54 -22.06
N GLN A 100 -4.08 -20.81 -22.30
CA GLN A 100 -5.43 -21.28 -22.68
C GLN A 100 -6.21 -22.04 -21.59
N ILE A 101 -7.13 -21.32 -20.94
CA ILE A 101 -8.22 -21.87 -20.13
C ILE A 101 -9.51 -21.26 -20.69
N GLY A 102 -10.15 -21.94 -21.63
CA GLY A 102 -11.30 -21.40 -22.38
C GLY A 102 -12.61 -21.54 -21.62
N ASP A 103 -13.06 -22.78 -21.39
CA ASP A 103 -14.48 -23.08 -21.15
C ASP A 103 -15.02 -22.70 -19.77
N ILE A 104 -14.18 -22.73 -18.74
CA ILE A 104 -14.62 -22.42 -17.36
C ILE A 104 -14.57 -20.92 -17.08
N PHE A 105 -13.62 -20.23 -17.71
CA PHE A 105 -13.49 -18.80 -17.52
C PHE A 105 -14.57 -18.06 -18.32
N SER A 106 -14.99 -18.57 -19.48
CA SER A 106 -16.18 -18.09 -20.18
C SER A 106 -17.43 -18.15 -19.30
N GLU A 107 -17.64 -19.25 -18.57
CA GLU A 107 -18.74 -19.38 -17.61
C GLU A 107 -18.61 -18.37 -16.46
N CYS A 108 -17.41 -18.20 -15.89
CA CYS A 108 -17.13 -17.12 -14.92
C CYS A 108 -17.51 -15.73 -15.46
N LEU A 109 -17.19 -15.45 -16.73
CA LEU A 109 -17.45 -14.16 -17.36
C LEU A 109 -18.95 -13.90 -17.51
N ILE A 110 -19.73 -14.91 -17.88
CA ILE A 110 -21.20 -14.84 -17.90
C ILE A 110 -21.74 -14.55 -16.50
N HIS A 111 -21.23 -15.25 -15.49
CA HIS A 111 -21.61 -15.03 -14.09
C HIS A 111 -21.25 -13.61 -13.60
N ILE A 112 -20.14 -13.02 -14.04
CA ILE A 112 -19.78 -11.62 -13.73
C ILE A 112 -20.76 -10.66 -14.40
N LEU A 113 -21.09 -10.88 -15.67
CA LEU A 113 -22.05 -10.06 -16.42
C LEU A 113 -23.47 -10.15 -15.82
N ASP A 114 -23.87 -11.31 -15.31
CA ASP A 114 -25.13 -11.48 -14.58
C ASP A 114 -25.18 -10.62 -13.32
N LYS A 115 -24.14 -10.69 -12.49
CA LYS A 115 -24.07 -9.88 -11.27
C LYS A 115 -24.03 -8.38 -11.58
N LEU A 116 -23.34 -7.98 -12.65
CA LEU A 116 -23.41 -6.61 -13.14
C LEU A 116 -24.85 -6.24 -13.52
N THR A 117 -25.50 -7.05 -14.33
CA THR A 117 -26.87 -6.81 -14.79
C THR A 117 -27.85 -6.67 -13.63
N ASP A 118 -27.71 -7.50 -12.59
CA ASP A 118 -28.50 -7.39 -11.36
C ASP A 118 -28.23 -6.07 -10.62
N LEU A 119 -26.97 -5.63 -10.51
CA LEU A 119 -26.63 -4.32 -9.94
C LEU A 119 -27.21 -3.16 -10.77
N PHE A 120 -27.17 -3.25 -12.10
CA PHE A 120 -27.73 -2.22 -12.99
C PHE A 120 -29.27 -2.17 -12.97
N ASN A 121 -29.93 -3.30 -12.72
CA ASN A 121 -31.39 -3.38 -12.76
C ASN A 121 -32.07 -3.11 -11.40
N ASN A 122 -31.37 -3.33 -10.28
CA ASN A 122 -31.93 -3.18 -8.94
C ASN A 122 -31.73 -1.79 -8.32
N GLU A 123 -31.14 -0.81 -9.01
CA GLU A 123 -30.94 0.55 -8.50
C GLU A 123 -32.05 1.53 -8.98
N PRO A 124 -32.99 1.96 -8.11
CA PRO A 124 -34.12 2.81 -8.51
C PRO A 124 -33.79 4.32 -8.62
N CYS A 125 -32.52 4.75 -8.67
CA CYS A 125 -32.14 6.19 -8.60
C CYS A 125 -31.02 6.65 -9.54
N VAL A 126 -30.72 5.93 -10.63
CA VAL A 126 -29.59 6.30 -11.53
C VAL A 126 -30.00 7.25 -12.67
N THR A 127 -31.29 7.53 -12.87
CA THR A 127 -31.74 8.40 -13.98
C THR A 127 -31.36 9.87 -13.85
N GLU A 128 -30.90 10.33 -12.67
CA GLU A 128 -30.47 11.74 -12.45
C GLU A 128 -28.97 11.90 -12.13
N LEU A 129 -28.20 10.80 -12.04
CA LEU A 129 -26.78 10.82 -11.69
C LEU A 129 -25.92 10.27 -12.84
N GLU A 130 -25.95 10.91 -14.00
CA GLU A 130 -24.96 10.75 -15.09
C GLU A 130 -23.53 11.20 -14.69
N GLY A 131 -23.23 11.35 -13.40
CA GLY A 131 -21.97 11.92 -12.90
C GLY A 131 -21.43 11.33 -11.60
N SER A 132 -21.88 10.16 -11.15
CA SER A 132 -21.23 9.54 -9.97
C SER A 132 -19.88 8.94 -10.38
N GLU A 133 -18.79 9.70 -10.19
CA GLU A 133 -17.39 9.31 -10.47
C GLU A 133 -17.02 7.92 -9.92
N VAL A 134 -17.73 7.46 -8.89
CA VAL A 134 -17.48 6.20 -8.18
C VAL A 134 -18.00 4.98 -8.95
N TYR A 135 -19.10 5.12 -9.68
CA TYR A 135 -19.73 4.02 -10.41
C TYR A 135 -18.99 3.70 -11.70
N GLU A 136 -18.53 4.73 -12.39
CA GLU A 136 -17.62 4.63 -13.53
C GLU A 136 -16.32 3.91 -13.13
N VAL A 137 -15.80 4.15 -11.92
CA VAL A 137 -14.58 3.51 -11.40
C VAL A 137 -14.75 2.01 -11.19
N SER A 138 -15.86 1.53 -10.60
CA SER A 138 -16.08 0.08 -10.37
C SER A 138 -16.23 -0.69 -11.68
N VAL A 139 -17.01 -0.13 -12.61
CA VAL A 139 -17.22 -0.70 -13.95
C VAL A 139 -15.91 -0.74 -14.73
N ARG A 140 -15.15 0.36 -14.67
CA ARG A 140 -13.83 0.47 -15.29
C ARG A 140 -12.83 -0.53 -14.73
N ARG A 141 -12.80 -0.77 -13.41
CA ARG A 141 -11.91 -1.77 -12.78
C ARG A 141 -12.22 -3.19 -13.23
N ILE A 142 -13.50 -3.54 -13.40
CA ILE A 142 -13.89 -4.87 -13.91
C ILE A 142 -13.46 -5.05 -15.38
N CYS A 143 -13.66 -4.03 -16.23
CA CYS A 143 -13.10 -4.00 -17.58
C CYS A 143 -11.57 -4.15 -17.56
N GLU A 144 -10.90 -3.44 -16.66
CA GLU A 144 -9.43 -3.44 -16.55
C GLU A 144 -8.87 -4.84 -16.23
N ILE A 145 -9.46 -5.56 -15.25
CA ILE A 145 -9.10 -6.94 -14.90
C ILE A 145 -9.28 -7.90 -16.07
N ILE A 146 -10.45 -7.89 -16.71
CA ILE A 146 -10.77 -8.82 -17.79
C ILE A 146 -9.86 -8.58 -19.00
N SER A 147 -9.61 -7.32 -19.34
CA SER A 147 -8.68 -6.95 -20.39
C SER A 147 -7.24 -7.38 -20.04
N MET A 148 -6.81 -7.36 -18.77
CA MET A 148 -5.50 -7.89 -18.38
C MET A 148 -5.42 -9.42 -18.44
N VAL A 149 -6.50 -10.14 -18.13
CA VAL A 149 -6.59 -11.60 -18.33
C VAL A 149 -6.43 -11.94 -19.82
N ALA A 150 -7.06 -11.16 -20.72
CA ALA A 150 -6.89 -11.29 -22.16
C ALA A 150 -5.44 -11.00 -22.61
N MET A 151 -4.78 -9.98 -22.06
CA MET A 151 -3.37 -9.66 -22.35
C MET A 151 -2.40 -10.81 -22.02
N ARG A 152 -2.64 -11.53 -20.92
CA ARG A 152 -1.79 -12.66 -20.50
C ARG A 152 -2.04 -13.93 -21.33
N ASN A 153 -2.87 -13.87 -22.38
CA ASN A 153 -3.29 -15.02 -23.22
C ASN A 153 -3.92 -16.16 -22.39
N ILE A 154 -4.59 -15.81 -21.28
CA ILE A 154 -5.34 -16.77 -20.47
C ILE A 154 -6.63 -17.14 -21.21
N LEU A 155 -7.30 -16.14 -21.79
CA LEU A 155 -8.48 -16.27 -22.65
C LEU A 155 -8.16 -15.96 -24.12
N ASN A 156 -8.84 -16.65 -25.04
CA ASN A 156 -8.84 -16.29 -26.45
C ASN A 156 -9.85 -15.16 -26.72
N VAL A 157 -9.52 -14.26 -27.65
CA VAL A 157 -10.40 -13.17 -28.09
C VAL A 157 -11.72 -13.71 -28.62
N GLY A 158 -11.67 -14.83 -29.37
CA GLY A 158 -12.87 -15.49 -29.89
C GLY A 158 -13.82 -15.97 -28.80
N ASP A 159 -13.29 -16.55 -27.71
CA ASP A 159 -14.11 -17.07 -26.62
C ASP A 159 -14.80 -15.93 -25.86
N ILE A 160 -14.07 -14.83 -25.58
CA ILE A 160 -14.61 -13.62 -24.95
C ILE A 160 -15.76 -13.06 -25.80
N TYR A 161 -15.52 -12.89 -27.09
CA TYR A 161 -16.53 -12.37 -28.02
C TYR A 161 -17.76 -13.26 -28.11
N CYS A 162 -17.58 -14.57 -28.30
CA CYS A 162 -18.69 -15.52 -28.38
C CYS A 162 -19.54 -15.51 -27.11
N CYS A 163 -18.92 -15.42 -25.94
CA CYS A 163 -19.64 -15.33 -24.66
C CYS A 163 -20.44 -14.05 -24.53
N ILE A 164 -19.83 -12.89 -24.84
CA ILE A 164 -20.52 -11.59 -24.76
C ILE A 164 -21.66 -11.53 -25.78
N LYS A 165 -21.46 -12.04 -27.00
CA LYS A 165 -22.49 -12.13 -28.03
C LYS A 165 -23.67 -12.98 -27.57
N GLN A 166 -23.41 -14.21 -27.11
CA GLN A 166 -24.44 -15.11 -26.59
C GLN A 166 -25.18 -14.49 -25.38
N TYR A 167 -24.47 -13.77 -24.52
CA TYR A 167 -25.06 -13.07 -23.38
C TYR A 167 -26.04 -11.97 -23.83
N PHE A 168 -25.64 -11.11 -24.78
CA PHE A 168 -26.49 -10.03 -25.28
C PHE A 168 -27.65 -10.53 -26.13
N GLU A 169 -27.50 -11.66 -26.81
CA GLU A 169 -28.59 -12.29 -27.57
C GLU A 169 -29.60 -13.00 -26.66
N SER A 170 -29.18 -13.50 -25.50
CA SER A 170 -30.04 -14.27 -24.58
C SER A 170 -30.75 -13.45 -23.51
N LYS A 171 -30.23 -12.27 -23.15
CA LYS A 171 -30.77 -11.43 -22.06
C LYS A 171 -31.01 -9.99 -22.50
N MET A 172 -32.00 -9.33 -21.88
CA MET A 172 -32.17 -7.88 -21.96
C MET A 172 -31.14 -7.21 -21.05
N VAL A 173 -30.20 -6.48 -21.64
CA VAL A 173 -29.04 -5.92 -20.95
C VAL A 173 -29.09 -4.39 -20.94
N SER A 174 -28.63 -3.75 -19.85
CA SER A 174 -28.58 -2.29 -19.75
C SER A 174 -27.50 -1.69 -20.68
N ASN A 175 -27.65 -0.41 -21.08
CA ASN A 175 -26.68 0.25 -21.96
C ASN A 175 -25.25 0.25 -21.37
N ASN A 176 -25.13 0.32 -20.05
CA ASN A 176 -23.84 0.36 -19.37
C ASN A 176 -23.13 -1.00 -19.41
N VAL A 177 -23.85 -2.11 -19.23
CA VAL A 177 -23.27 -3.46 -19.42
C VAL A 177 -22.90 -3.70 -20.88
N MET A 178 -23.66 -3.13 -21.83
CA MET A 178 -23.28 -3.15 -23.25
C MET A 178 -21.96 -2.40 -23.51
N VAL A 179 -21.77 -1.20 -22.94
CA VAL A 179 -20.50 -0.45 -23.03
C VAL A 179 -19.33 -1.26 -22.48
N VAL A 180 -19.52 -1.94 -21.34
CA VAL A 180 -18.53 -2.81 -20.71
C VAL A 180 -18.11 -3.95 -21.61
N GLY A 181 -19.07 -4.70 -22.14
CA GLY A 181 -18.81 -5.83 -23.04
C GLY A 181 -18.11 -5.37 -24.34
N LEU A 182 -18.52 -4.24 -24.91
CA LEU A 182 -17.89 -3.69 -26.11
C LEU A 182 -16.45 -3.21 -25.86
N THR A 183 -16.20 -2.65 -24.68
CA THR A 183 -14.85 -2.21 -24.28
C THR A 183 -13.93 -3.41 -24.06
N MET A 184 -14.45 -4.52 -23.50
CA MET A 184 -13.71 -5.78 -23.38
C MET A 184 -13.33 -6.34 -24.76
N ILE A 185 -14.25 -6.33 -25.72
CA ILE A 185 -13.98 -6.77 -27.10
C ILE A 185 -12.92 -5.87 -27.72
N TYR A 186 -13.05 -4.55 -27.60
CA TYR A 186 -12.09 -3.57 -28.12
C TYR A 186 -10.66 -3.78 -27.56
N ASP A 187 -10.52 -3.90 -26.25
CA ASP A 187 -9.23 -4.13 -25.59
C ASP A 187 -8.61 -5.47 -26.02
N SER A 188 -9.44 -6.50 -26.20
CA SER A 188 -8.97 -7.83 -26.61
C SER A 188 -8.47 -7.86 -28.06
N ILE A 189 -9.13 -7.15 -28.99
CA ILE A 189 -8.74 -7.04 -30.40
C ILE A 189 -7.41 -6.31 -30.54
N THR A 190 -7.30 -5.16 -29.87
CA THR A 190 -6.14 -4.27 -29.99
C THR A 190 -4.85 -4.90 -29.47
N MET A 191 -4.94 -5.79 -28.49
CA MET A 191 -3.77 -6.44 -27.88
C MET A 191 -3.33 -7.75 -28.58
N ASN A 192 -4.22 -8.42 -29.33
CA ASN A 192 -3.97 -9.73 -29.94
C ASN A 192 -4.04 -9.71 -31.48
N ARG A 193 -3.65 -8.59 -32.10
CA ARG A 193 -3.64 -8.36 -33.56
C ARG A 193 -3.22 -9.59 -34.38
N SER A 194 -2.04 -10.16 -34.12
CA SER A 194 -1.47 -11.24 -34.94
C SER A 194 -2.17 -12.62 -34.86
N LYS A 195 -3.26 -12.77 -34.09
CA LYS A 195 -3.89 -14.07 -33.81
C LYS A 195 -5.39 -14.15 -34.12
N ILE A 196 -5.98 -13.09 -34.66
CA ILE A 196 -7.43 -13.03 -34.89
C ILE A 196 -7.73 -13.49 -36.32
N ALA A 197 -8.63 -14.46 -36.45
CA ALA A 197 -9.07 -14.92 -37.76
C ALA A 197 -9.98 -13.87 -38.44
N PRO A 198 -9.87 -13.66 -39.76
CA PRO A 198 -10.68 -12.68 -40.49
C PRO A 198 -12.19 -12.95 -40.39
N ASP A 199 -12.60 -14.22 -40.33
CA ASP A 199 -14.01 -14.61 -40.18
C ASP A 199 -14.60 -14.13 -38.84
N LEU A 200 -13.80 -14.14 -37.78
CA LEU A 200 -14.22 -13.68 -36.46
C LEU A 200 -14.42 -12.15 -36.44
N LEU A 201 -13.57 -11.40 -37.16
CA LEU A 201 -13.70 -9.95 -37.29
C LEU A 201 -14.93 -9.54 -38.09
N LEU A 202 -15.26 -10.31 -39.13
CA LEU A 202 -16.46 -10.11 -39.91
C LEU A 202 -17.72 -10.33 -39.05
N ASP A 203 -17.74 -11.39 -38.23
CA ASP A 203 -18.84 -11.64 -37.30
C ASP A 203 -18.94 -10.54 -36.23
N MET A 204 -17.82 -10.07 -35.68
CA MET A 204 -17.79 -8.91 -34.77
C MET A 204 -18.36 -7.63 -35.41
N ALA A 205 -18.04 -7.38 -36.68
CA ALA A 205 -18.60 -6.24 -37.41
C ALA A 205 -20.12 -6.37 -37.57
N GLN A 206 -20.61 -7.56 -37.91
CA GLN A 206 -22.05 -7.84 -37.99
C GLN A 206 -22.74 -7.65 -36.65
N PHE A 207 -22.13 -8.09 -35.55
CA PHE A 207 -22.62 -7.87 -34.20
C PHE A 207 -22.74 -6.39 -33.85
N VAL A 208 -21.74 -5.57 -34.21
CA VAL A 208 -21.79 -4.11 -34.04
C VAL A 208 -22.92 -3.48 -34.86
N HIS A 209 -23.15 -3.95 -36.09
CA HIS A 209 -24.30 -3.53 -36.91
C HIS A 209 -25.64 -3.87 -36.24
N CYS A 210 -25.77 -5.07 -35.66
CA CYS A 210 -26.97 -5.47 -34.91
C CYS A 210 -27.21 -4.57 -33.70
N ILE A 211 -26.17 -4.19 -32.94
CA ILE A 211 -26.30 -3.26 -31.81
C ILE A 211 -26.74 -1.88 -32.29
N CYS A 212 -26.14 -1.37 -33.37
CA CYS A 212 -26.56 -0.10 -33.99
C CYS A 212 -28.03 -0.12 -34.39
N PHE A 213 -28.49 -1.22 -35.00
CA PHE A 213 -29.85 -1.39 -35.50
C PHE A 213 -30.90 -1.70 -34.42
N ASN A 214 -30.50 -2.17 -33.25
CA ASN A 214 -31.44 -2.47 -32.16
C ASN A 214 -31.51 -1.37 -31.10
N HIS A 215 -30.42 -0.61 -30.89
CA HIS A 215 -30.30 0.33 -29.76
C HIS A 215 -30.01 1.78 -30.14
N LEU A 216 -29.57 2.07 -31.37
CA LEU A 216 -29.07 3.39 -31.81
C LEU A 216 -29.70 3.80 -33.16
N ASN A 217 -30.99 3.54 -33.33
CA ASN A 217 -31.62 3.56 -34.65
C ASN A 217 -31.83 4.97 -35.23
N ASN A 218 -31.91 5.99 -34.36
CA ASN A 218 -32.21 7.38 -34.69
C ASN A 218 -31.31 8.35 -33.89
N GLU A 219 -31.12 9.57 -34.39
CA GLU A 219 -30.24 10.60 -33.79
C GLU A 219 -30.59 10.96 -32.33
N GLU A 220 -31.87 10.99 -31.98
CA GLU A 220 -32.31 11.26 -30.60
C GLU A 220 -31.91 10.12 -29.63
N ALA A 221 -31.87 8.88 -30.10
CA ALA A 221 -31.41 7.74 -29.31
C ALA A 221 -29.88 7.76 -29.13
N CYS A 222 -29.14 8.22 -30.14
CA CYS A 222 -27.69 8.44 -30.07
C CYS A 222 -27.33 9.52 -29.05
N LEU A 223 -28.07 10.63 -29.01
CA LEU A 223 -27.86 11.72 -28.06
C LEU A 223 -28.20 11.32 -26.62
N LYS A 224 -29.26 10.53 -26.40
CA LYS A 224 -29.64 10.01 -25.07
C LYS A 224 -28.71 8.90 -24.55
N LYS A 225 -27.94 8.24 -25.43
CA LYS A 225 -27.07 7.11 -25.09
C LYS A 225 -25.62 7.36 -25.50
N LYS A 226 -25.10 8.52 -25.13
CA LYS A 226 -23.79 9.04 -25.56
C LYS A 226 -22.63 8.06 -25.30
N SER A 227 -22.58 7.40 -24.14
CA SER A 227 -21.53 6.42 -23.79
C SER A 227 -21.53 5.16 -24.69
N LEU A 228 -22.71 4.57 -24.91
CA LEU A 228 -22.90 3.41 -25.80
C LEU A 228 -22.57 3.77 -27.25
N PHE A 229 -23.04 4.93 -27.70
CA PHE A 229 -22.79 5.42 -29.04
C PHE A 229 -21.29 5.63 -29.31
N HIS A 230 -20.55 6.18 -28.35
CA HIS A 230 -19.10 6.31 -28.42
C HIS A 230 -18.38 4.95 -28.45
N ALA A 231 -18.73 4.02 -27.55
CA ALA A 231 -18.08 2.70 -27.48
C ALA A 231 -18.25 1.90 -28.78
N VAL A 232 -19.46 1.91 -29.36
CA VAL A 232 -19.77 1.23 -30.63
C VAL A 232 -18.97 1.80 -31.79
N THR A 233 -18.87 3.13 -31.86
CA THR A 233 -18.13 3.83 -32.93
C THR A 233 -16.63 3.54 -32.86
N ILE A 234 -16.06 3.55 -31.66
CA ILE A 234 -14.65 3.22 -31.42
C ILE A 234 -14.34 1.76 -31.81
N LEU A 235 -15.17 0.81 -31.40
CA LEU A 235 -14.99 -0.60 -31.73
C LEU A 235 -15.10 -0.86 -33.24
N TRP A 236 -16.11 -0.30 -33.90
CA TRP A 236 -16.27 -0.44 -35.35
C TRP A 236 -15.06 0.09 -36.12
N LYS A 237 -14.56 1.27 -35.73
CA LYS A 237 -13.39 1.90 -36.36
C LYS A 237 -12.15 1.04 -36.22
N GLN A 238 -11.95 0.38 -35.07
CA GLN A 238 -10.84 -0.56 -34.90
C GLN A 238 -10.94 -1.79 -35.78
N ILE A 239 -12.11 -2.42 -35.83
CA ILE A 239 -12.34 -3.60 -36.68
C ILE A 239 -12.08 -3.23 -38.14
N ASN A 240 -12.58 -2.07 -38.58
CA ASN A 240 -12.36 -1.58 -39.94
C ASN A 240 -10.88 -1.31 -40.21
N ASN A 241 -10.18 -0.57 -39.33
CA ASN A 241 -8.75 -0.31 -39.48
C ASN A 241 -7.94 -1.62 -39.57
N PHE A 242 -8.23 -2.59 -38.71
CA PHE A 242 -7.55 -3.87 -38.68
C PHE A 242 -7.73 -4.68 -39.97
N MET A 243 -8.97 -4.73 -40.48
CA MET A 243 -9.30 -5.38 -41.75
C MET A 243 -8.62 -4.69 -42.94
N THR A 244 -8.53 -3.35 -42.92
CA THR A 244 -7.86 -2.58 -43.98
C THR A 244 -6.33 -2.68 -43.94
N GLU A 245 -5.71 -2.72 -42.75
CA GLU A 245 -4.26 -2.73 -42.57
C GLU A 245 -3.63 -4.12 -42.82
N GLU A 246 -4.25 -5.20 -42.32
CA GLU A 246 -3.66 -6.54 -42.37
C GLU A 246 -4.18 -7.40 -43.53
N PHE A 247 -5.44 -7.21 -43.96
CA PHE A 247 -6.10 -8.14 -44.89
C PHE A 247 -6.48 -7.53 -46.25
N ALA A 248 -6.27 -6.22 -46.46
CA ALA A 248 -6.33 -5.48 -47.74
C ALA A 248 -7.53 -5.72 -48.69
N TYR A 249 -8.56 -6.50 -48.32
CA TYR A 249 -9.53 -7.06 -49.27
C TYR A 249 -11.01 -7.04 -48.83
N LEU A 250 -11.38 -6.40 -47.72
CA LEU A 250 -12.79 -6.31 -47.30
C LEU A 250 -13.14 -4.91 -46.77
N GLU A 251 -13.89 -4.14 -47.56
CA GLU A 251 -14.56 -2.92 -47.07
C GLU A 251 -15.77 -3.32 -46.23
N ILE A 252 -15.73 -3.01 -44.93
CA ILE A 252 -16.87 -3.20 -44.03
C ILE A 252 -17.79 -1.99 -44.18
N LEU A 253 -19.07 -2.23 -44.47
CA LEU A 253 -20.10 -1.19 -44.53
C LEU A 253 -20.17 -0.41 -43.21
N ILE A 254 -20.25 0.92 -43.29
CA ILE A 254 -20.36 1.81 -42.13
C ILE A 254 -21.81 1.83 -41.64
N PRO A 255 -22.10 1.50 -40.37
CA PRO A 255 -23.45 1.69 -39.82
C PRO A 255 -23.85 3.17 -39.89
N LYS A 256 -25.10 3.49 -40.25
CA LYS A 256 -25.61 4.87 -40.32
C LYS A 256 -25.34 5.71 -39.05
N PRO A 257 -25.53 5.20 -37.82
CA PRO A 257 -25.22 5.95 -36.61
C PRO A 257 -23.72 6.26 -36.48
N VAL A 258 -22.86 5.32 -36.86
CA VAL A 258 -21.41 5.47 -36.84
C VAL A 258 -20.94 6.48 -37.90
N ALA A 259 -21.58 6.49 -39.07
CA ALA A 259 -21.32 7.47 -40.12
C ALA A 259 -21.61 8.90 -39.64
N PHE A 260 -22.71 9.13 -38.91
CA PHE A 260 -23.04 10.44 -38.33
C PHE A 260 -21.95 10.97 -37.39
N LEU A 261 -21.39 10.13 -36.50
CA LEU A 261 -20.29 10.52 -35.63
C LEU A 261 -18.99 10.74 -36.41
N LEU A 262 -18.69 9.87 -37.37
CA LEU A 262 -17.48 10.00 -38.17
C LEU A 262 -17.53 11.28 -39.01
N GLU A 263 -18.68 11.67 -39.56
CA GLU A 263 -18.88 12.95 -40.28
C GLU A 263 -18.59 14.17 -39.39
N ILE A 264 -19.00 14.13 -38.12
CA ILE A 264 -18.70 15.20 -37.13
C ILE A 264 -17.19 15.32 -36.84
N TYR A 265 -16.42 14.24 -36.99
CA TYR A 265 -14.98 14.19 -36.67
C TYR A 265 -14.06 13.97 -37.88
N SER A 266 -14.60 13.90 -39.11
CA SER A 266 -13.85 13.60 -40.35
C SER A 266 -13.41 14.82 -41.14
N ASP A 267 -13.69 16.03 -40.66
CA ASP A 267 -13.10 17.25 -41.22
C ASP A 267 -11.60 17.26 -40.89
N ASN A 268 -10.83 16.67 -41.81
CA ASN A 268 -9.41 16.87 -41.95
C ASN A 268 -9.17 18.39 -42.07
N ASP A 269 -8.35 18.95 -41.19
CA ASP A 269 -8.11 20.39 -40.98
C ASP A 269 -9.07 21.09 -39.98
N ILE A 270 -9.36 20.45 -38.84
CA ILE A 270 -9.48 21.28 -37.63
C ILE A 270 -8.11 21.93 -37.42
N ASP A 271 -8.00 23.20 -37.83
CA ASP A 271 -7.04 24.14 -37.26
C ASP A 271 -7.20 24.02 -35.75
N ILE A 272 -6.33 23.24 -35.11
CA ILE A 272 -6.27 23.11 -33.64
C ILE A 272 -5.65 24.41 -33.13
N SER A 273 -6.30 25.55 -33.40
CA SER A 273 -6.08 26.83 -32.76
C SER A 273 -6.88 26.81 -31.46
N THR A 274 -6.16 26.52 -30.38
CA THR A 274 -6.34 26.92 -28.96
C THR A 274 -7.71 26.95 -28.25
N ASP A 275 -8.86 26.94 -28.91
CA ASP A 275 -10.11 27.40 -28.27
C ASP A 275 -11.20 26.32 -28.12
N TYR A 276 -10.98 25.08 -28.59
CA TYR A 276 -11.91 23.94 -28.40
C TYR A 276 -11.24 22.77 -27.66
N LEU A 277 -11.03 22.92 -26.35
CA LEU A 277 -10.51 21.90 -25.44
C LEU A 277 -11.59 21.34 -24.50
N ASP A 278 -12.78 21.08 -25.04
CA ASP A 278 -13.87 20.39 -24.31
C ASP A 278 -13.69 18.85 -24.30
N SER A 279 -14.41 18.18 -23.40
CA SER A 279 -14.52 16.72 -23.12
C SER A 279 -14.52 15.72 -24.31
N ASN A 280 -14.57 16.19 -25.55
CA ASN A 280 -14.57 15.41 -26.79
C ASN A 280 -13.17 14.99 -27.27
N ILE A 281 -12.09 15.53 -26.71
CA ILE A 281 -10.70 15.20 -27.11
C ILE A 281 -10.32 13.75 -26.74
N GLY A 282 -10.73 13.27 -25.56
CA GLY A 282 -10.51 11.86 -25.18
C GLY A 282 -11.16 10.91 -26.17
N PHE A 283 -12.37 11.24 -26.65
CA PHE A 283 -13.08 10.48 -27.66
C PHE A 283 -12.37 10.48 -29.02
N TYR A 284 -11.88 11.63 -29.48
CA TYR A 284 -11.11 11.76 -30.71
C TYR A 284 -9.81 10.93 -30.68
N LEU A 285 -9.08 10.98 -29.57
CA LEU A 285 -7.83 10.22 -29.41
C LEU A 285 -8.09 8.71 -29.34
N ASN A 286 -9.22 8.29 -28.76
CA ASN A 286 -9.64 6.88 -28.76
C ASN A 286 -10.04 6.36 -30.16
N LEU A 287 -10.66 7.21 -31.00
CA LEU A 287 -11.04 6.89 -32.37
C LEU A 287 -9.83 6.63 -33.28
N PHE A 288 -8.76 7.39 -33.11
CA PHE A 288 -7.56 7.34 -33.96
C PHE A 288 -6.36 6.64 -33.31
N ALA A 289 -6.55 5.99 -32.15
CA ALA A 289 -5.50 5.35 -31.35
C ALA A 289 -4.60 4.37 -32.11
N THR A 290 -5.06 3.85 -33.24
CA THR A 290 -4.33 2.84 -34.04
C THR A 290 -3.72 3.36 -35.33
N GLN A 291 -3.98 4.61 -35.69
CA GLN A 291 -3.35 5.26 -36.83
C GLN A 291 -2.06 5.94 -36.39
N ILE A 292 -0.92 5.24 -36.58
CA ILE A 292 0.42 5.70 -36.17
C ILE A 292 0.73 7.13 -36.64
N LYS A 293 0.26 7.53 -37.83
CA LYS A 293 0.49 8.88 -38.38
C LYS A 293 -0.24 9.99 -37.61
N VAL A 294 -1.52 9.78 -37.27
CA VAL A 294 -2.33 10.75 -36.51
C VAL A 294 -1.84 10.84 -35.08
N LEU A 295 -1.52 9.69 -34.47
CA LEU A 295 -0.94 9.63 -33.14
C LEU A 295 0.42 10.33 -33.08
N ASN A 296 1.31 10.10 -34.05
CA ASN A 296 2.63 10.75 -34.10
C ASN A 296 2.53 12.24 -34.37
N ALA A 297 1.60 12.71 -35.22
CA ALA A 297 1.40 14.14 -35.46
C ALA A 297 0.90 14.86 -34.20
N TYR A 298 -0.01 14.24 -33.46
CA TYR A 298 -0.53 14.78 -32.20
C TYR A 298 0.47 14.66 -31.04
N ASN A 299 1.16 13.52 -30.91
CA ASN A 299 2.24 13.32 -29.95
C ASN A 299 3.39 14.29 -30.18
N ASN A 300 3.79 14.54 -31.44
CA ASN A 300 4.78 15.56 -31.74
C ASN A 300 4.27 16.96 -31.38
N LYS A 301 2.98 17.29 -31.58
CA LYS A 301 2.41 18.57 -31.09
C LYS A 301 2.39 18.67 -29.56
N LEU A 302 1.96 17.62 -28.84
CA LEU A 302 1.99 17.57 -27.37
C LEU A 302 3.43 17.65 -26.84
N VAL A 303 4.37 16.88 -27.40
CA VAL A 303 5.81 16.93 -27.06
C VAL A 303 6.43 18.28 -27.41
N ASN A 304 5.99 18.93 -28.49
CA ASN A 304 6.40 20.31 -28.81
C ASN A 304 5.77 21.33 -27.84
N VAL A 305 4.57 21.11 -27.33
CA VAL A 305 3.98 21.90 -26.22
C VAL A 305 4.75 21.63 -24.91
N TYR A 306 5.26 20.41 -24.69
CA TYR A 306 6.08 20.06 -23.52
C TYR A 306 7.53 20.60 -23.59
N SER A 307 8.00 21.07 -24.75
CA SER A 307 9.38 21.54 -24.98
C SER A 307 9.50 22.99 -25.46
N SER A 308 8.41 23.65 -25.85
CA SER A 308 8.43 25.04 -26.30
C SER A 308 8.40 26.01 -25.12
N THR A 309 9.39 26.91 -25.10
CA THR A 309 9.60 27.93 -24.07
C THR A 309 8.67 29.14 -24.20
N GLU A 310 7.80 29.18 -25.21
CA GLU A 310 7.24 30.44 -25.73
C GLU A 310 5.76 30.70 -25.36
N SER A 311 5.00 29.70 -24.86
CA SER A 311 3.60 29.91 -24.44
C SER A 311 3.19 29.01 -23.26
N GLY A 312 3.27 29.52 -22.04
CA GLY A 312 2.84 28.81 -20.83
C GLY A 312 2.84 29.68 -19.57
N TYR A 313 2.23 29.19 -18.50
CA TYR A 313 2.28 29.80 -17.18
C TYR A 313 3.64 29.46 -16.51
N PRO A 314 4.42 30.45 -16.04
CA PRO A 314 5.69 30.20 -15.38
C PRO A 314 5.46 29.64 -13.97
N LEU A 315 5.66 28.34 -13.82
CA LEU A 315 5.64 27.66 -12.53
C LEU A 315 7.01 27.77 -11.87
N LYS A 316 7.08 28.46 -10.74
CA LYS A 316 8.30 28.55 -9.93
C LYS A 316 8.42 27.33 -9.03
N LEU A 317 9.46 26.54 -9.26
CA LEU A 317 9.87 25.41 -8.44
C LEU A 317 11.00 25.82 -7.49
N PRO A 318 11.31 24.96 -6.48
CA PRO A 318 12.44 25.16 -5.59
C PRO A 318 13.77 25.40 -6.31
N HIS A 319 14.70 26.08 -5.64
CA HIS A 319 16.04 26.42 -6.15
C HIS A 319 16.05 27.36 -7.36
N ASN A 320 15.05 28.24 -7.47
CA ASN A 320 14.88 29.21 -8.57
C ASN A 320 14.76 28.56 -9.96
N ILE A 321 14.24 27.33 -10.00
CA ILE A 321 13.93 26.64 -11.25
C ILE A 321 12.55 27.10 -11.70
N THR A 322 12.44 27.67 -12.91
CA THR A 322 11.15 28.03 -13.50
C THR A 322 10.84 27.12 -14.68
N ILE A 323 9.67 26.49 -14.67
CA ILE A 323 9.19 25.64 -15.77
C ILE A 323 7.93 26.25 -16.35
N MET A 324 7.79 26.25 -17.66
CA MET A 324 6.58 26.68 -18.34
C MET A 324 5.55 25.54 -18.34
N VAL A 325 4.34 25.80 -17.84
CA VAL A 325 3.26 24.81 -17.71
C VAL A 325 2.00 25.33 -18.39
N HIS A 326 1.33 24.50 -19.19
CA HIS A 326 0.07 24.87 -19.84
C HIS A 326 -1.15 24.59 -18.92
N PRO A 327 -2.07 25.55 -18.70
CA PRO A 327 -3.15 25.42 -17.71
C PRO A 327 -4.23 24.38 -18.03
N ASP A 328 -4.52 24.12 -19.31
CA ASP A 328 -5.64 23.25 -19.74
C ASP A 328 -5.40 21.73 -19.58
N TYR A 329 -4.30 21.34 -18.93
CA TYR A 329 -3.83 19.96 -18.84
C TYR A 329 -4.63 19.06 -17.88
N PHE A 330 -5.14 19.61 -16.79
CA PHE A 330 -5.68 18.82 -15.68
C PHE A 330 -7.11 18.27 -15.93
N ASN A 331 -7.84 18.83 -16.89
CA ASN A 331 -9.21 18.41 -17.21
C ASN A 331 -9.30 17.24 -18.20
N VAL A 332 -8.26 17.00 -19.01
CA VAL A 332 -8.30 16.04 -20.14
C VAL A 332 -8.14 14.57 -19.68
N ASN A 333 -7.51 14.35 -18.51
CA ASN A 333 -7.11 13.01 -18.04
C ASN A 333 -8.28 12.07 -17.66
N LYS A 334 -9.49 12.59 -17.41
CA LYS A 334 -10.63 11.75 -17.02
C LYS A 334 -11.24 10.94 -18.18
N SER A 335 -11.06 11.37 -19.44
CA SER A 335 -11.77 10.84 -20.63
C SER A 335 -11.01 9.82 -21.51
N PHE A 336 -9.76 9.45 -21.18
CA PHE A 336 -8.91 8.60 -22.04
C PHE A 336 -9.14 7.09 -21.85
N LEU A 337 -9.29 6.31 -22.94
CA LEU A 337 -9.29 4.83 -22.92
C LEU A 337 -7.87 4.25 -22.91
N LYS A 338 -7.82 2.95 -22.62
CA LYS A 338 -6.66 2.08 -22.35
C LYS A 338 -5.54 2.12 -23.41
N ASN A 339 -5.85 2.26 -24.70
CA ASN A 339 -4.85 2.14 -25.77
C ASN A 339 -4.06 3.40 -26.11
N VAL A 340 -4.59 4.61 -25.84
CA VAL A 340 -3.82 5.85 -25.96
C VAL A 340 -2.72 5.91 -24.88
N ARG A 341 -2.86 5.10 -23.82
CA ARG A 341 -1.93 4.97 -22.70
C ARG A 341 -0.74 4.05 -22.97
N ASP A 342 -0.85 3.11 -23.91
CA ASP A 342 0.10 1.98 -24.05
C ASP A 342 1.22 2.16 -25.10
N TYR A 343 1.17 3.12 -26.04
CA TYR A 343 2.21 3.34 -27.08
C TYR A 343 2.14 4.77 -27.65
N PRO A 344 3.21 5.52 -28.03
CA PRO A 344 4.63 5.58 -27.67
C PRO A 344 4.96 6.84 -26.81
N LEU A 345 3.99 7.47 -26.13
CA LEU A 345 4.22 8.67 -25.31
C LEU A 345 5.31 8.46 -24.23
N THR A 346 5.40 7.25 -23.69
CA THR A 346 6.38 6.88 -22.65
C THR A 346 7.76 6.57 -23.22
N HIS A 347 7.86 6.01 -24.43
CA HIS A 347 9.16 5.64 -25.03
C HIS A 347 9.83 6.86 -25.68
N ASP A 348 9.06 7.67 -26.43
CA ASP A 348 9.58 8.87 -27.10
C ASP A 348 9.93 9.99 -26.12
N ALA A 349 9.14 10.17 -25.04
CA ALA A 349 9.45 11.16 -23.99
C ALA A 349 10.62 10.74 -23.08
N VAL A 350 10.90 9.44 -22.98
CA VAL A 350 12.04 8.89 -22.22
C VAL A 350 13.33 8.89 -23.03
N GLU A 351 13.25 8.75 -24.36
CA GLU A 351 14.41 8.79 -25.25
C GLU A 351 14.84 10.20 -25.65
N LYS A 352 13.92 11.16 -25.69
CA LYS A 352 14.25 12.58 -25.93
C LYS A 352 14.59 13.28 -24.61
N ASP A 353 15.88 13.61 -24.50
CA ASP A 353 16.48 14.62 -23.62
C ASP A 353 16.94 14.23 -22.20
N SER A 354 18.24 13.94 -22.09
CA SER A 354 19.00 13.83 -20.85
C SER A 354 19.41 15.17 -20.21
N LYS A 355 18.96 16.30 -20.75
CA LYS A 355 19.34 17.66 -20.30
C LYS A 355 18.19 18.56 -19.86
N TYR A 356 16.95 18.28 -20.25
CA TYR A 356 15.80 19.11 -19.89
C TYR A 356 15.03 18.52 -18.72
N ILE A 357 14.48 19.39 -17.88
CA ILE A 357 13.69 19.03 -16.71
C ILE A 357 12.32 18.52 -17.19
N ILE A 358 11.95 17.29 -16.84
CA ILE A 358 10.63 16.70 -17.16
C ILE A 358 9.54 17.62 -16.60
N SER A 359 8.60 18.11 -17.41
CA SER A 359 7.54 19.00 -16.93
C SER A 359 6.61 18.30 -15.91
N PRO A 360 6.10 19.01 -14.87
CA PRO A 360 5.16 18.43 -13.89
C PRO A 360 3.90 17.79 -14.51
N PRO A 361 3.34 18.28 -15.63
CA PRO A 361 2.32 17.58 -16.41
C PRO A 361 2.76 16.20 -16.90
N LEU A 362 3.89 16.11 -17.61
CA LEU A 362 4.43 14.85 -18.11
C LEU A 362 4.71 13.87 -16.96
N PHE A 363 5.12 14.38 -15.80
CA PHE A 363 5.24 13.61 -14.57
C PHE A 363 3.90 13.04 -14.07
N GLU A 364 2.85 13.85 -13.96
CA GLU A 364 1.51 13.40 -13.56
C GLU A 364 0.94 12.37 -14.55
N LEU A 365 1.18 12.52 -15.86
CA LEU A 365 0.82 11.50 -16.84
C LEU A 365 1.66 10.24 -16.70
N LEU A 366 2.99 10.31 -16.55
CA LEU A 366 3.82 9.14 -16.29
C LEU A 366 3.36 8.41 -15.02
N TYR A 367 2.97 9.16 -13.99
CA TYR A 367 2.41 8.63 -12.76
C TYR A 367 1.00 8.05 -12.94
N PHE A 368 0.11 8.69 -13.70
CA PHE A 368 -1.23 8.17 -13.99
C PHE A 368 -1.18 6.96 -14.93
N LEU A 369 -0.19 6.88 -15.81
CA LEU A 369 0.14 5.70 -16.60
C LEU A 369 0.75 4.59 -15.72
N ALA A 370 1.54 4.98 -14.71
CA ALA A 370 2.05 4.06 -13.69
C ALA A 370 0.96 3.53 -12.75
N LEU A 371 -0.06 4.34 -12.44
CA LEU A 371 -1.16 4.01 -11.55
C LEU A 371 -2.41 3.47 -12.24
N GLY A 372 -2.64 3.78 -13.51
CA GLY A 372 -3.64 3.08 -14.30
C GLY A 372 -3.29 1.61 -14.19
N GLU A 373 -4.23 0.73 -13.89
CA GLU A 373 -3.93 -0.67 -13.53
C GLU A 373 -3.17 -1.44 -14.64
N LEU A 374 -3.06 -0.87 -15.84
CA LEU A 374 -2.06 -1.21 -16.87
C LEU A 374 -0.59 -1.17 -16.39
N GLY A 375 -0.21 -0.25 -15.51
CA GLY A 375 1.09 -0.13 -14.85
C GLY A 375 1.37 -1.27 -13.86
N SER A 376 0.34 -2.04 -13.47
CA SER A 376 0.52 -3.34 -12.81
C SER A 376 0.87 -4.46 -13.81
N SER A 377 0.93 -4.16 -15.11
CA SER A 377 1.62 -5.04 -16.05
C SER A 377 3.12 -4.97 -15.77
N TYR A 378 3.70 -6.13 -15.50
CA TYR A 378 5.15 -6.36 -15.36
C TYR A 378 5.99 -5.56 -16.36
N ARG A 379 5.49 -5.32 -17.59
CA ARG A 379 6.16 -4.55 -18.64
C ARG A 379 6.43 -3.10 -18.28
N PHE A 380 5.45 -2.35 -17.79
CA PHE A 380 5.63 -0.91 -17.53
C PHE A 380 6.58 -0.67 -16.37
N ILE A 381 6.45 -1.44 -15.29
CA ILE A 381 7.40 -1.37 -14.18
C ILE A 381 8.78 -1.82 -14.64
N HIS A 382 8.92 -2.88 -15.44
CA HIS A 382 10.21 -3.25 -16.03
C HIS A 382 10.79 -2.13 -16.92
N THR A 383 9.96 -1.38 -17.66
CA THR A 383 10.38 -0.22 -18.47
C THR A 383 10.84 0.94 -17.58
N ILE A 384 10.09 1.29 -16.52
CA ILE A 384 10.53 2.29 -15.54
C ILE A 384 11.82 1.84 -14.86
N CYS A 385 11.94 0.56 -14.51
CA CYS A 385 13.14 0.03 -13.89
C CYS A 385 14.33 0.05 -14.85
N ALA A 386 14.12 -0.26 -16.12
CA ALA A 386 15.13 -0.13 -17.17
C ALA A 386 15.53 1.34 -17.35
N PHE A 387 14.56 2.27 -17.35
CA PHE A 387 14.82 3.71 -17.38
C PHE A 387 15.58 4.19 -16.15
N PHE A 388 15.22 3.71 -14.97
CA PHE A 388 15.92 4.00 -13.72
C PHE A 388 17.37 3.52 -13.78
N SER A 389 17.57 2.28 -14.23
CA SER A 389 18.91 1.69 -14.39
C SER A 389 19.75 2.42 -15.45
N LYS A 390 19.13 2.87 -16.55
CA LYS A 390 19.77 3.72 -17.58
C LYS A 390 20.07 5.13 -17.03
N SER A 391 19.19 5.69 -16.21
CA SER A 391 19.40 6.98 -15.56
C SER A 391 20.57 6.94 -14.56
N ILE A 392 20.73 5.82 -13.84
CA ILE A 392 21.89 5.54 -12.98
C ILE A 392 23.18 5.51 -13.80
N SER A 393 23.22 4.76 -14.90
CA SER A 393 24.44 4.66 -15.72
C SER A 393 24.82 6.00 -16.37
N LEU A 394 23.83 6.83 -16.71
CA LEU A 394 24.01 8.18 -17.26
C LEU A 394 24.20 9.28 -16.19
N LYS A 395 24.13 8.95 -14.89
CA LYS A 395 24.17 9.91 -13.76
C LYS A 395 23.16 11.06 -13.90
N ALA A 396 21.95 10.76 -14.39
CA ALA A 396 20.89 11.74 -14.57
C ALA A 396 20.17 12.05 -13.23
N TYR A 397 20.80 12.90 -12.39
CA TYR A 397 20.33 13.17 -11.02
C TYR A 397 18.88 13.69 -10.94
N ASN A 398 18.46 14.55 -11.87
CA ASN A 398 17.09 15.07 -11.93
C ASN A 398 16.07 13.95 -12.18
N SER A 399 16.29 13.13 -13.21
CA SER A 399 15.40 12.01 -13.53
C SER A 399 15.31 11.00 -12.38
N ILE A 400 16.44 10.74 -11.70
CA ILE A 400 16.46 9.88 -10.51
C ILE A 400 15.63 10.48 -9.38
N ASN A 401 15.80 11.78 -9.05
CA ASN A 401 15.05 12.41 -7.95
C ASN A 401 13.54 12.40 -8.24
N ILE A 402 13.16 12.69 -9.49
CA ILE A 402 11.76 12.69 -9.94
C ILE A 402 11.13 11.31 -9.72
N LEU A 403 11.79 10.24 -10.14
CA LEU A 403 11.29 8.87 -9.94
C LEU A 403 11.20 8.51 -8.45
N ILE A 404 12.16 8.94 -7.63
CA ILE A 404 12.11 8.74 -6.18
C ILE A 404 10.92 9.48 -5.56
N GLU A 405 10.66 10.74 -5.94
CA GLU A 405 9.53 11.51 -5.43
C GLU A 405 8.18 10.93 -5.86
N MET A 406 8.07 10.44 -7.10
CA MET A 406 6.91 9.70 -7.58
C MET A 406 6.62 8.50 -6.68
N PHE A 407 7.64 7.68 -6.44
CA PHE A 407 7.48 6.50 -5.62
C PHE A 407 7.24 6.82 -4.14
N THR A 408 7.72 7.97 -3.65
CA THR A 408 7.61 8.36 -2.25
C THR A 408 6.25 8.98 -1.94
N TYR A 409 5.78 9.95 -2.72
CA TYR A 409 4.60 10.75 -2.33
C TYR A 409 3.31 10.37 -3.03
N LYS A 410 3.43 9.67 -4.16
CA LYS A 410 2.33 9.41 -5.07
C LYS A 410 2.03 7.91 -5.19
N ASN A 411 2.90 6.99 -4.77
CA ASN A 411 2.55 5.56 -4.74
C ASN A 411 1.43 5.23 -3.74
N TYR A 412 0.21 5.12 -4.25
CA TYR A 412 -0.93 4.58 -3.51
C TYR A 412 -1.12 3.09 -3.85
N ASN A 413 -1.18 2.66 -5.11
CA ASN A 413 -1.54 1.28 -5.49
C ASN A 413 -0.37 0.30 -5.71
N ILE A 414 0.48 0.04 -4.71
CA ILE A 414 1.46 -1.05 -4.81
C ILE A 414 1.22 -2.13 -3.76
N ARG A 415 0.14 -2.91 -3.92
CA ARG A 415 -0.13 -4.11 -3.11
C ARG A 415 0.75 -5.30 -3.51
N ASN A 416 1.17 -5.37 -4.77
CA ASN A 416 1.95 -6.49 -5.27
C ASN A 416 3.38 -6.50 -4.72
N ILE A 417 3.68 -7.43 -3.82
CA ILE A 417 4.97 -7.58 -3.12
C ILE A 417 6.18 -7.61 -4.08
N LYS A 418 5.99 -8.01 -5.35
CA LYS A 418 7.01 -7.98 -6.42
C LYS A 418 7.52 -6.56 -6.72
N TYR A 419 6.68 -5.53 -6.63
CA TYR A 419 7.03 -4.16 -7.04
C TYR A 419 7.75 -3.36 -5.97
N PRO A 420 7.35 -3.40 -4.69
CA PRO A 420 8.16 -2.81 -3.64
C PRO A 420 9.52 -3.50 -3.57
N THR A 421 9.57 -4.82 -3.77
CA THR A 421 10.83 -5.59 -3.91
C THR A 421 11.71 -5.06 -5.05
N LEU A 422 11.13 -4.77 -6.22
CA LEU A 422 11.88 -4.28 -7.37
C LEU A 422 12.32 -2.83 -7.22
N ILE A 423 11.44 -1.95 -6.71
CA ILE A 423 11.77 -0.56 -6.35
C ILE A 423 12.87 -0.55 -5.28
N PHE A 424 12.81 -1.48 -4.33
CA PHE A 424 13.82 -1.68 -3.30
C PHE A 424 15.16 -2.13 -3.90
N ARG A 425 15.17 -3.06 -4.87
CA ARG A 425 16.38 -3.41 -5.66
C ARG A 425 16.98 -2.23 -6.41
N LEU A 426 16.14 -1.34 -6.95
CA LEU A 426 16.62 -0.14 -7.61
C LEU A 426 17.20 0.88 -6.64
N CYS A 427 16.59 1.04 -5.46
CA CYS A 427 17.11 1.91 -4.40
C CYS A 427 18.49 1.45 -3.92
N ILE A 428 18.70 0.14 -3.86
CA ILE A 428 19.97 -0.52 -3.56
C ILE A 428 21.04 -0.14 -4.61
N GLY A 429 20.70 -0.07 -5.91
CA GLY A 429 21.63 0.30 -6.98
C GLY A 429 22.14 1.76 -6.95
N LEU A 430 21.60 2.62 -6.06
CA LEU A 430 21.96 4.04 -5.98
C LEU A 430 23.19 4.35 -5.11
N ASP A 431 23.82 3.35 -4.48
CA ASP A 431 24.89 3.54 -3.48
C ASP A 431 25.99 4.51 -3.91
N ASN A 432 26.53 4.31 -5.11
CA ASN A 432 27.63 5.13 -5.63
C ASN A 432 27.20 6.56 -6.02
N ILE A 433 25.92 6.80 -6.29
CA ILE A 433 25.39 8.12 -6.65
C ILE A 433 25.04 8.91 -5.39
N CYS A 434 24.33 8.27 -4.45
CA CYS A 434 23.95 8.87 -3.16
C CYS A 434 25.17 9.23 -2.29
N SER A 435 26.28 8.47 -2.39
CA SER A 435 27.51 8.78 -1.65
C SER A 435 28.08 10.16 -1.98
N HIS A 436 27.80 10.68 -3.18
CA HIS A 436 28.29 11.96 -3.69
C HIS A 436 27.21 13.05 -3.80
N HIS A 437 25.92 12.70 -3.78
CA HIS A 437 24.82 13.66 -3.88
C HIS A 437 23.90 13.62 -2.64
N ARG A 438 23.96 14.67 -1.81
CA ARG A 438 23.30 14.69 -0.49
C ARG A 438 21.77 14.66 -0.56
N GLN A 439 21.18 15.49 -1.43
CA GLN A 439 19.71 15.52 -1.61
C GLN A 439 19.15 14.15 -2.01
N LEU A 440 19.75 13.49 -3.01
CA LEU A 440 19.40 12.11 -3.41
C LEU A 440 19.59 11.10 -2.27
N SER A 441 20.61 11.28 -1.42
CA SER A 441 20.80 10.43 -0.25
C SER A 441 19.63 10.52 0.72
N VAL A 442 19.10 11.72 1.02
CA VAL A 442 17.95 11.86 1.94
C VAL A 442 16.63 11.46 1.25
N ALA A 443 16.48 11.74 -0.04
CA ALA A 443 15.33 11.28 -0.82
C ALA A 443 15.24 9.74 -0.82
N ARG A 444 16.38 9.05 -1.00
CA ARG A 444 16.47 7.58 -0.90
C ARG A 444 16.09 7.09 0.49
N SER A 445 16.63 7.66 1.56
CA SER A 445 16.29 7.25 2.93
C SER A 445 14.79 7.43 3.21
N THR A 446 14.21 8.55 2.76
CA THR A 446 12.77 8.83 2.90
C THR A 446 11.93 7.80 2.14
N LEU A 447 12.31 7.46 0.90
CA LEU A 447 11.63 6.43 0.13
C LEU A 447 11.65 5.09 0.88
N ILE A 448 12.79 4.67 1.41
CA ILE A 448 12.89 3.41 2.17
C ILE A 448 11.98 3.44 3.40
N VAL A 449 12.00 4.51 4.20
CA VAL A 449 11.12 4.66 5.38
C VAL A 449 9.64 4.64 4.96
N SER A 450 9.29 5.36 3.89
CA SER A 450 7.92 5.39 3.37
C SER A 450 7.43 4.00 2.94
N MET A 451 8.31 3.19 2.32
CA MET A 451 7.99 1.83 1.90
C MET A 451 7.83 0.93 3.12
N LEU A 452 8.72 1.02 4.11
CA LEU A 452 8.63 0.25 5.36
C LEU A 452 7.34 0.49 6.13
N ASN A 453 6.81 1.71 6.14
CA ASN A 453 5.53 2.00 6.79
C ASN A 453 4.32 1.58 5.95
N ARG A 454 4.45 1.61 4.62
CA ARG A 454 3.38 1.18 3.71
C ARG A 454 3.24 -0.33 3.65
N PHE A 455 4.28 -1.09 4.01
CA PHE A 455 4.14 -2.53 4.13
C PHE A 455 3.16 -2.87 5.25
N PRO A 456 2.05 -3.56 4.93
CA PRO A 456 1.07 -3.92 5.93
C PRO A 456 1.69 -4.94 6.91
N LYS A 457 2.00 -4.50 8.13
CA LYS A 457 2.64 -5.34 9.16
C LYS A 457 1.79 -6.54 9.58
N LEU A 458 0.48 -6.45 9.38
CA LEU A 458 -0.49 -7.51 9.66
C LEU A 458 -0.67 -8.49 8.49
N ASP A 459 -0.09 -8.20 7.32
CA ASP A 459 -0.26 -9.04 6.14
C ASP A 459 0.67 -10.24 6.18
N GLN A 460 0.05 -11.42 6.31
CA GLN A 460 0.76 -12.69 6.40
C GLN A 460 1.38 -13.13 5.06
N SER A 461 1.00 -12.51 3.92
CA SER A 461 1.54 -12.83 2.59
C SER A 461 2.98 -12.33 2.35
N ILE A 462 3.49 -11.46 3.22
CA ILE A 462 4.83 -10.86 3.11
C ILE A 462 5.97 -11.90 3.32
N ASN A 463 5.65 -13.07 3.86
CA ASN A 463 6.60 -14.07 4.36
C ASN A 463 7.54 -14.72 3.30
N PRO A 464 7.24 -14.80 1.98
CA PRO A 464 8.21 -15.37 1.02
C PRO A 464 8.93 -14.34 0.12
N CYS A 465 8.25 -13.29 -0.38
CA CYS A 465 8.81 -12.48 -1.46
C CYS A 465 9.81 -11.42 -0.99
N PHE A 466 9.62 -10.83 0.19
CA PHE A 466 10.57 -9.86 0.76
C PHE A 466 11.88 -10.55 1.18
N PHE A 467 11.77 -11.80 1.63
CA PHE A 467 12.88 -12.58 2.14
C PHE A 467 13.58 -13.46 1.09
N LYS A 468 12.89 -13.95 0.06
CA LYS A 468 13.54 -14.68 -1.07
C LYS A 468 14.46 -13.79 -1.92
N VAL A 469 14.39 -12.47 -1.75
CA VAL A 469 15.30 -11.51 -2.39
C VAL A 469 16.70 -11.51 -1.75
N GLN A 470 16.85 -12.19 -0.60
CA GLN A 470 18.09 -12.28 0.17
C GLN A 470 19.19 -13.17 -0.43
N ASN A 471 18.99 -13.79 -1.60
CA ASN A 471 20.10 -14.44 -2.30
C ASN A 471 21.20 -13.44 -2.73
N ASP A 472 20.94 -12.12 -2.70
CA ASP A 472 21.92 -11.04 -2.90
C ASP A 472 22.18 -10.23 -1.60
N GLY A 473 22.33 -10.90 -0.45
CA GLY A 473 22.37 -10.30 0.91
C GLY A 473 23.43 -9.23 1.22
N ASN A 474 24.37 -8.95 0.32
CA ASN A 474 25.53 -8.08 0.58
C ASN A 474 25.20 -6.58 0.72
N ILE A 475 24.01 -6.12 0.31
CA ILE A 475 23.83 -4.68 -0.01
C ILE A 475 23.18 -3.87 1.13
N PHE A 476 22.35 -4.48 1.98
CA PHE A 476 21.82 -3.83 3.20
C PHE A 476 22.90 -3.54 4.24
N LEU A 477 23.94 -4.37 4.20
CA LEU A 477 25.13 -4.27 5.01
C LEU A 477 25.90 -2.97 4.73
N SER A 478 25.58 -2.18 3.70
CA SER A 478 26.27 -0.91 3.44
C SER A 478 25.80 0.25 4.32
N TYR A 479 24.55 0.25 4.83
CA TYR A 479 23.95 1.40 5.55
C TYR A 479 23.36 0.99 6.91
N PRO A 480 24.07 1.20 8.03
CA PRO A 480 23.70 0.62 9.32
C PRO A 480 22.31 1.04 9.82
N HIS A 481 21.96 2.32 9.72
CA HIS A 481 20.71 2.84 10.26
C HIS A 481 19.47 2.36 9.49
N VAL A 482 19.55 2.27 8.16
CA VAL A 482 18.48 1.69 7.34
C VAL A 482 18.35 0.19 7.63
N ASN A 483 19.48 -0.51 7.73
CA ASN A 483 19.51 -1.93 8.02
C ASN A 483 18.89 -2.24 9.39
N ILE A 484 19.24 -1.48 10.43
CA ILE A 484 18.64 -1.61 11.76
C ILE A 484 17.14 -1.31 11.72
N LEU A 485 16.71 -0.27 11.00
CA LEU A 485 15.27 0.01 10.86
C LEU A 485 14.52 -1.15 10.17
N TYR A 486 15.15 -1.77 9.16
CA TYR A 486 14.58 -2.92 8.47
C TYR A 486 14.51 -4.15 9.38
N ILE A 487 15.56 -4.43 10.16
CA ILE A 487 15.55 -5.49 11.18
C ILE A 487 14.44 -5.23 12.20
N TRP A 488 14.29 -3.99 12.69
CA TRP A 488 13.20 -3.64 13.61
C TRP A 488 11.82 -3.92 13.01
N HIS A 489 11.62 -3.59 11.73
CA HIS A 489 10.38 -3.93 11.01
C HIS A 489 10.17 -5.46 10.93
N ILE A 490 11.22 -6.24 10.63
CA ILE A 490 11.15 -7.71 10.63
C ILE A 490 10.73 -8.25 11.99
N LEU A 491 11.34 -7.75 13.08
CA LEU A 491 11.02 -8.18 14.44
C LEU A 491 9.55 -7.91 14.79
N GLN A 492 9.01 -6.77 14.35
CA GLN A 492 7.59 -6.46 14.50
C GLN A 492 6.70 -7.44 13.73
N CYS A 493 7.03 -7.74 12.48
CA CYS A 493 6.28 -8.69 11.67
C CYS A 493 6.31 -10.10 12.26
N LEU A 494 7.48 -10.58 12.73
CA LEU A 494 7.61 -11.89 13.38
C LEU A 494 6.70 -12.03 14.61
N TYR A 495 6.66 -11.00 15.45
CA TYR A 495 5.78 -10.96 16.62
C TYR A 495 4.30 -10.97 16.21
N LEU A 496 3.90 -10.15 15.24
CA LEU A 496 2.51 -10.09 14.75
C LEU A 496 2.07 -11.40 14.08
N MET A 497 2.98 -12.09 13.41
CA MET A 497 2.76 -13.44 12.86
C MET A 497 2.75 -14.55 13.92
N GLY A 498 3.12 -14.25 15.17
CA GLY A 498 3.07 -15.19 16.30
C GLY A 498 4.26 -16.13 16.42
N TYR A 499 5.40 -15.83 15.79
CA TYR A 499 6.60 -16.65 15.96
C TYR A 499 7.20 -16.46 17.35
N LYS A 500 7.10 -17.48 18.22
CA LYS A 500 7.79 -17.50 19.52
C LYS A 500 9.07 -18.35 19.51
N GLN A 501 9.07 -19.40 18.70
CA GLN A 501 10.16 -20.36 18.51
C GLN A 501 10.32 -20.66 17.02
N ASN A 502 11.52 -21.09 16.60
CA ASN A 502 11.84 -21.46 15.21
C ASN A 502 11.71 -20.30 14.23
N THR A 503 12.60 -19.33 14.36
CA THR A 503 12.70 -18.24 13.37
C THR A 503 13.02 -18.84 11.99
N PRO A 504 12.36 -18.39 10.90
CA PRO A 504 12.67 -18.88 9.56
C PRO A 504 14.18 -18.75 9.25
N PRO A 505 14.83 -19.79 8.68
CA PRO A 505 16.29 -19.89 8.63
C PRO A 505 16.94 -18.76 7.82
N TYR A 506 16.29 -18.34 6.73
CA TYR A 506 16.78 -17.22 5.90
C TYR A 506 16.82 -15.88 6.65
N ILE A 507 15.89 -15.64 7.59
CA ILE A 507 15.89 -14.43 8.44
C ILE A 507 17.03 -14.49 9.44
N LEU A 508 17.20 -15.67 10.06
CA LEU A 508 18.25 -15.89 11.04
C LEU A 508 19.64 -15.68 10.42
N ASP A 509 19.87 -16.20 9.21
CA ASP A 509 21.12 -16.04 8.49
C ASP A 509 21.38 -14.59 8.09
N TYR A 510 20.34 -13.88 7.64
CA TYR A 510 20.45 -12.44 7.34
C TYR A 510 20.82 -11.60 8.57
N ILE A 511 20.15 -11.82 9.71
CA ILE A 511 20.45 -11.09 10.95
C ILE A 511 21.86 -11.41 11.45
N LYS A 512 22.31 -12.67 11.36
CA LYS A 512 23.70 -13.06 11.68
C LYS A 512 24.71 -12.31 10.82
N ASN A 513 24.51 -12.28 9.50
CA ASN A 513 25.39 -11.55 8.58
C ASN A 513 25.38 -10.05 8.88
N SER A 514 24.21 -9.49 9.17
CA SER A 514 24.07 -8.10 9.57
C SER A 514 24.85 -7.75 10.84
N LEU A 515 24.86 -8.62 11.84
CA LEU A 515 25.54 -8.36 13.10
C LEU A 515 27.06 -8.50 12.99
N ASN A 516 27.54 -9.34 12.09
CA ASN A 516 28.96 -9.42 11.76
C ASN A 516 29.48 -8.11 11.17
N ASP A 517 28.68 -7.44 10.31
CA ASP A 517 29.09 -6.18 9.68
C ASP A 517 28.80 -4.95 10.55
N HIS A 518 27.63 -4.92 11.21
CA HIS A 518 27.18 -3.81 12.06
C HIS A 518 26.66 -4.35 13.39
N PRO A 519 27.53 -4.52 14.39
CA PRO A 519 27.10 -4.95 15.72
C PRO A 519 26.14 -3.91 16.30
N HIS A 520 24.99 -4.39 16.79
CA HIS A 520 23.99 -3.58 17.47
C HIS A 520 23.15 -4.46 18.40
N THR A 521 22.59 -3.81 19.42
CA THR A 521 21.78 -4.43 20.47
C THR A 521 20.41 -3.76 20.53
N TRP A 522 19.45 -4.42 21.19
CA TRP A 522 18.09 -3.93 21.39
C TRP A 522 17.77 -3.77 22.87
N GLY A 523 16.88 -2.83 23.18
CA GLY A 523 16.39 -2.63 24.54
C GLY A 523 15.57 -3.82 25.04
N THR A 524 15.43 -3.90 26.37
CA THR A 524 14.76 -5.03 27.05
C THR A 524 13.31 -5.21 26.58
N SER A 525 12.61 -4.11 26.32
CA SER A 525 11.22 -4.09 25.82
C SER A 525 11.07 -4.79 24.46
N ILE A 526 12.05 -4.65 23.57
CA ILE A 526 12.04 -5.27 22.24
C ILE A 526 12.46 -6.74 22.36
N LEU A 527 13.56 -7.02 23.09
CA LEU A 527 14.07 -8.38 23.26
C LEU A 527 13.03 -9.32 23.88
N SER A 528 12.21 -8.83 24.82
CA SER A 528 11.14 -9.63 25.43
C SER A 528 10.07 -10.14 24.44
N LYS A 529 9.95 -9.50 23.27
CA LYS A 529 8.99 -9.85 22.21
C LYS A 529 9.62 -10.64 21.07
N CYS A 530 10.95 -10.80 21.06
CA CYS A 530 11.65 -11.53 20.04
C CYS A 530 11.49 -13.05 20.22
N PRO A 531 11.54 -13.84 19.12
CA PRO A 531 11.72 -15.28 19.21
C PRO A 531 12.95 -15.65 20.06
N GLN A 532 12.89 -16.80 20.75
CA GLN A 532 13.96 -17.24 21.66
C GLN A 532 15.34 -17.34 20.97
N ASP A 533 15.39 -17.84 19.73
CA ASP A 533 16.63 -18.00 18.95
C ASP A 533 17.34 -16.66 18.69
N LEU A 534 16.55 -15.61 18.41
CA LEU A 534 17.08 -14.26 18.18
C LEU A 534 17.49 -13.59 19.48
N THR A 535 16.75 -13.81 20.56
CA THR A 535 17.08 -13.29 21.88
C THR A 535 18.45 -13.79 22.32
N PHE A 536 18.69 -15.10 22.23
CA PHE A 536 20.00 -15.70 22.52
C PHE A 536 21.12 -15.12 21.65
N LEU A 537 20.84 -14.87 20.37
CA LEU A 537 21.82 -14.30 19.45
C LEU A 537 22.20 -12.86 19.82
N TYR A 538 21.24 -12.00 20.16
CA TYR A 538 21.52 -10.62 20.57
C TYR A 538 22.16 -10.51 21.96
N GLU A 539 21.84 -11.42 22.89
CA GLU A 539 22.49 -11.48 24.20
C GLU A 539 24.00 -11.78 24.09
N ASN A 540 24.41 -12.49 23.03
CA ASN A 540 25.80 -12.86 22.77
C ASN A 540 26.55 -11.84 21.89
N THR A 541 25.90 -10.79 21.38
CA THR A 541 26.58 -9.75 20.60
C THR A 541 27.22 -8.69 21.50
N LEU A 542 28.54 -8.50 21.36
CA LEU A 542 29.26 -7.44 22.05
C LEU A 542 28.92 -6.08 21.42
N ASP A 543 28.53 -5.12 22.25
CA ASP A 543 28.30 -3.74 21.84
C ASP A 543 29.63 -2.98 21.63
N PHE A 544 29.56 -1.79 21.05
CA PHE A 544 30.70 -0.89 20.94
C PHE A 544 31.26 -0.55 22.32
N ASN A 545 32.58 -0.65 22.48
CA ASN A 545 33.25 -0.28 23.72
C ASN A 545 33.25 1.25 23.91
N GLN A 546 32.56 1.72 24.94
CA GLN A 546 32.42 3.15 25.27
C GLN A 546 33.78 3.83 25.47
N GLU A 547 34.70 3.15 26.15
CA GLU A 547 36.03 3.68 26.45
C GLU A 547 36.88 3.82 25.18
N GLU A 548 36.76 2.89 24.23
CA GLU A 548 37.49 2.94 22.96
C GLU A 548 37.09 4.15 22.11
N ILE A 549 35.78 4.45 22.05
CA ILE A 549 35.28 5.60 21.28
C ILE A 549 35.71 6.91 21.96
N LEU A 550 35.60 7.01 23.28
CA LEU A 550 36.07 8.17 24.04
C LEU A 550 37.57 8.43 23.79
N ASN A 551 38.39 7.38 23.88
CA ASN A 551 39.83 7.45 23.62
C ASN A 551 40.12 7.82 22.16
N ALA A 552 39.40 7.25 21.20
CA ALA A 552 39.56 7.58 19.78
C ALA A 552 39.20 9.03 19.46
N VAL A 553 38.11 9.55 20.03
CA VAL A 553 37.72 10.95 19.88
C VAL A 553 38.79 11.86 20.49
N ASN A 554 39.28 11.55 21.70
CA ASN A 554 40.34 12.33 22.36
C ASN A 554 41.66 12.33 21.56
N ASN A 555 42.03 11.21 20.94
CA ASN A 555 43.20 11.12 20.07
C ASN A 555 43.05 12.00 18.83
N VAL A 556 41.87 11.99 18.19
CA VAL A 556 41.59 12.84 17.03
C VAL A 556 41.58 14.32 17.42
N LYS A 557 41.01 14.67 18.58
CA LYS A 557 41.07 16.03 19.15
C LYS A 557 42.51 16.49 19.37
N ALA A 558 43.34 15.66 20.00
CA ALA A 558 44.74 15.98 20.25
C ALA A 558 45.49 16.27 18.94
N GLY A 559 45.26 15.45 17.91
CA GLY A 559 45.78 15.68 16.57
C GLY A 559 45.26 16.98 15.93
N ALA A 560 43.97 17.29 16.07
CA ALA A 560 43.38 18.52 15.57
C ALA A 560 44.07 19.78 16.14
N ILE A 561 44.45 19.72 17.42
CA ILE A 561 45.10 20.82 18.15
C ILE A 561 46.60 20.92 17.82
N SER A 562 47.30 19.78 17.68
CA SER A 562 48.75 19.74 17.49
C SER A 562 49.18 19.96 16.04
N ASP A 563 48.52 19.30 15.09
CA ASP A 563 48.96 19.18 13.69
C ASP A 563 48.19 20.14 12.75
N GLY A 564 47.14 20.82 13.23
CA GLY A 564 46.50 21.95 12.52
C GLY A 564 47.48 23.09 12.20
N LYS A 565 48.61 23.17 12.93
CA LYS A 565 49.68 24.15 12.74
C LYS A 565 50.73 23.74 11.68
N SER A 566 50.83 22.45 11.31
CA SER A 566 51.95 21.92 10.49
C SER A 566 51.56 21.53 9.06
N GLY A 567 50.26 21.45 8.73
CA GLY A 567 49.76 21.33 7.35
C GLY A 567 50.00 19.97 6.65
N GLN A 568 50.60 18.97 7.30
CA GLN A 568 50.82 17.63 6.74
C GLN A 568 50.08 16.56 7.55
N PHE A 569 48.80 16.35 7.23
CA PHE A 569 47.97 15.36 7.93
C PHE A 569 47.70 14.11 7.09
N LYS A 570 48.08 12.93 7.61
CA LYS A 570 47.64 11.64 7.05
C LYS A 570 46.23 11.33 7.54
N MET A 571 45.23 11.63 6.71
CA MET A 571 43.83 11.26 6.98
C MET A 571 43.65 9.74 6.95
N THR A 572 43.29 9.15 8.10
CA THR A 572 42.87 7.75 8.18
C THR A 572 41.34 7.65 8.23
N THR A 573 40.81 6.47 7.91
CA THR A 573 39.36 6.16 8.00
C THR A 573 38.79 6.40 9.40
N THR A 574 39.61 6.28 10.44
CA THR A 574 39.26 6.57 11.84
C THR A 574 38.92 8.05 12.06
N TYR A 575 39.63 8.98 11.40
CA TYR A 575 39.34 10.42 11.52
C TYR A 575 37.96 10.79 10.98
N PHE A 576 37.57 10.22 9.84
CA PHE A 576 36.25 10.49 9.25
C PHE A 576 35.10 10.02 10.13
N ARG A 577 35.30 8.94 10.89
CA ARG A 577 34.29 8.39 11.81
C ARG A 577 34.10 9.25 13.07
N MET A 578 35.15 9.93 13.53
CA MET A 578 35.11 10.73 14.77
C MET A 578 34.87 12.22 14.54
N VAL A 579 34.94 12.69 13.29
CA VAL A 579 34.90 14.13 12.97
C VAL A 579 33.67 14.85 13.51
N MET A 580 32.50 14.22 13.47
CA MET A 580 31.26 14.84 13.96
C MET A 580 31.29 15.07 15.47
N CYS A 581 31.93 14.19 16.24
CA CYS A 581 32.14 14.40 17.67
C CYS A 581 33.01 15.63 17.93
N VAL A 582 34.09 15.77 17.16
CA VAL A 582 35.03 16.90 17.29
C VAL A 582 34.37 18.22 16.88
N ILE A 583 33.56 18.22 15.82
CA ILE A 583 32.76 19.39 15.42
C ILE A 583 31.76 19.75 16.53
N LEU A 584 31.07 18.76 17.09
CA LEU A 584 30.14 18.98 18.19
C LEU A 584 30.83 19.65 19.38
N ASP A 585 31.99 19.14 19.81
CA ASP A 585 32.73 19.72 20.92
C ASP A 585 33.25 21.14 20.62
N ARG A 586 33.64 21.43 19.37
CA ARG A 586 34.00 22.78 18.92
C ARG A 586 32.82 23.76 19.03
N LEU A 587 31.60 23.33 18.72
CA LEU A 587 30.39 24.14 18.84
C LEU A 587 29.98 24.35 20.31
N ILE A 588 30.25 23.37 21.18
CA ILE A 588 30.03 23.49 22.63
C ILE A 588 31.05 24.45 23.30
N GLY A 589 32.15 24.76 22.62
CA GLY A 589 33.12 25.79 23.03
C GLY A 589 34.56 25.30 23.22
N GLU A 590 34.90 24.07 22.81
CA GLU A 590 36.29 23.60 22.86
C GLU A 590 37.18 24.31 21.82
N PRO A 591 38.45 24.63 22.16
CA PRO A 591 39.36 25.40 21.30
C PRO A 591 39.97 24.54 20.18
N ILE A 592 39.15 24.16 19.22
CA ILE A 592 39.56 23.37 18.03
C ILE A 592 39.72 24.30 16.82
N ASP A 593 40.74 24.06 15.99
CA ASP A 593 41.02 24.88 14.80
C ASP A 593 40.00 24.61 13.67
N ASP A 594 39.31 25.67 13.24
CA ASP A 594 38.29 25.63 12.18
C ASP A 594 38.88 25.20 10.81
N ARG A 595 40.17 25.49 10.54
CA ARG A 595 40.83 25.10 9.29
C ARG A 595 40.98 23.58 9.17
N PHE A 596 41.28 22.92 10.29
CA PHE A 596 41.41 21.47 10.35
C PHE A 596 40.07 20.78 10.08
N LEU A 597 39.01 21.27 10.72
CA LEU A 597 37.66 20.74 10.52
C LEU A 597 37.19 20.90 9.08
N PHE A 598 37.42 22.07 8.47
CA PHE A 598 37.07 22.31 7.07
C PHE A 598 37.81 21.37 6.10
N ALA A 599 39.10 21.13 6.34
CA ALA A 599 39.90 20.23 5.52
C ALA A 599 39.39 18.76 5.55
N ILE A 600 38.85 18.31 6.69
CA ILE A 600 38.21 16.98 6.81
C ILE A 600 36.86 16.98 6.09
N LEU A 601 36.03 17.99 6.34
CA LEU A 601 34.69 18.10 5.75
C LEU A 601 34.72 18.13 4.23
N LYS A 602 35.77 18.68 3.60
CA LYS A 602 35.96 18.65 2.14
C LYS A 602 36.13 17.23 1.58
N LYS A 603 36.59 16.28 2.39
CA LYS A 603 36.90 14.90 1.98
C LYS A 603 35.87 13.87 2.44
N ILE A 604 34.89 14.26 3.26
CA ILE A 604 33.88 13.33 3.77
C ILE A 604 32.83 13.04 2.69
N THR A 605 32.56 11.76 2.44
CA THR A 605 31.42 11.33 1.62
C THR A 605 30.16 11.31 2.47
N ASN A 606 28.97 11.33 1.85
CA ASN A 606 27.71 11.23 2.60
C ASN A 606 27.62 9.92 3.39
N HIS A 607 28.19 8.84 2.86
CA HIS A 607 28.27 7.55 3.54
C HIS A 607 29.07 7.65 4.84
N ASN A 608 30.28 8.23 4.79
CA ASN A 608 31.11 8.45 5.97
C ASN A 608 30.46 9.42 6.97
N LEU A 609 29.75 10.43 6.48
CA LEU A 609 29.05 11.41 7.31
C LEU A 609 27.97 10.74 8.18
N ILE A 610 27.18 9.83 7.60
CA ILE A 610 26.17 9.07 8.33
C ILE A 610 26.79 8.21 9.44
N HIS A 611 27.90 7.54 9.15
CA HIS A 611 28.64 6.80 10.18
C HIS A 611 29.14 7.71 11.30
N ALA A 612 29.64 8.89 10.95
CA ALA A 612 30.09 9.88 11.92
C ALA A 612 28.94 10.42 12.78
N ILE A 613 27.74 10.62 12.22
CA ILE A 613 26.54 11.00 12.97
C ILE A 613 26.18 9.93 14.00
N ARG A 614 26.21 8.64 13.63
CA ARG A 614 25.91 7.55 14.56
C ARG A 614 26.91 7.50 15.72
N ILE A 615 28.19 7.68 15.43
CA ILE A 615 29.25 7.72 16.45
C ILE A 615 29.10 8.96 17.33
N MET A 616 28.70 10.11 16.77
CA MET A 616 28.37 11.32 17.54
C MET A 616 27.21 11.09 18.49
N ILE A 617 26.13 10.41 18.07
CA ILE A 617 25.02 10.06 18.96
C ILE A 617 25.50 9.15 20.10
N PHE A 618 26.28 8.12 19.77
CA PHE A 618 26.88 7.23 20.76
C PHE A 618 27.77 7.99 21.74
N TYR A 619 28.57 8.95 21.26
CA TYR A 619 29.42 9.82 22.07
C TYR A 619 28.61 10.69 23.04
N ILE A 620 27.50 11.30 22.58
CA ILE A 620 26.59 12.09 23.42
C ILE A 620 26.04 11.22 24.57
N ILE A 621 25.62 9.99 24.25
CA ILE A 621 25.07 9.05 25.22
C ILE A 621 26.15 8.58 26.20
N SER A 622 27.37 8.31 25.71
CA SER A 622 28.50 7.85 26.54
C SER A 622 28.96 8.87 27.57
N LYS A 623 28.77 10.17 27.31
CA LYS A 623 29.08 11.23 28.28
C LYS A 623 28.12 11.27 29.49
N ASN A 624 27.03 10.51 29.47
CA ASN A 624 26.13 10.32 30.62
C ASN A 624 25.56 11.64 31.21
N PHE A 625 25.22 12.61 30.36
CA PHE A 625 24.56 13.84 30.80
C PHE A 625 23.20 13.59 31.46
N GLU A 626 22.83 14.49 32.37
CA GLU A 626 21.45 14.58 32.88
C GLU A 626 20.56 15.32 31.87
N ILE A 627 19.32 14.88 31.73
CA ILE A 627 18.38 15.34 30.68
C ILE A 627 18.14 16.86 30.77
N ASN A 628 18.07 17.41 31.99
CA ASN A 628 17.78 18.83 32.23
C ASN A 628 19.05 19.64 32.55
N SER A 629 20.24 19.13 32.26
CA SER A 629 21.49 19.86 32.52
C SER A 629 21.72 20.97 31.51
N GLU A 630 22.45 22.01 31.93
CA GLU A 630 22.92 23.07 31.03
C GLU A 630 23.80 22.50 29.90
N GLU A 631 24.56 21.45 30.19
CA GLU A 631 25.40 20.75 29.20
C GLU A 631 24.56 20.09 28.10
N MET A 632 23.43 19.46 28.48
CA MET A 632 22.51 18.87 27.51
C MET A 632 21.83 19.93 26.64
N ALA A 633 21.49 21.08 27.23
CA ALA A 633 20.97 22.23 26.49
C ALA A 633 21.99 22.74 25.44
N LYS A 634 23.27 22.88 25.82
CA LYS A 634 24.36 23.26 24.90
C LYS A 634 24.53 22.26 23.75
N ILE A 635 24.38 20.96 24.03
CA ILE A 635 24.42 19.92 22.99
C ILE A 635 23.26 20.08 22.01
N VAL A 636 22.04 20.30 22.51
CA VAL A 636 20.87 20.52 21.65
C VAL A 636 21.04 21.77 20.80
N GLU A 637 21.57 22.86 21.37
CA GLU A 637 21.88 24.09 20.63
C GLU A 637 22.91 23.83 19.52
N ALA A 638 24.00 23.13 19.83
CA ALA A 638 25.02 22.75 18.85
C ALA A 638 24.45 21.84 17.75
N LEU A 639 23.57 20.89 18.09
CA LEU A 639 22.86 20.07 17.10
C LEU A 639 21.95 20.93 16.22
N CYS A 640 21.23 21.90 16.78
CA CYS A 640 20.41 22.81 15.99
C CYS A 640 21.27 23.70 15.07
N GLU A 641 22.43 24.15 15.52
CA GLU A 641 23.39 24.89 14.68
C GLU A 641 23.91 24.03 13.52
N LEU A 642 24.22 22.76 13.77
CA LEU A 642 24.62 21.79 12.74
C LEU A 642 23.56 21.60 11.65
N ILE A 643 22.28 21.63 12.04
CA ILE A 643 21.17 21.38 11.12
C ILE A 643 20.80 22.63 10.34
N TRP A 644 20.57 23.76 11.01
CA TRP A 644 19.88 24.90 10.42
C TRP A 644 20.81 26.03 9.97
N ASP A 645 21.92 26.21 10.70
CA ASP A 645 22.85 27.33 10.47
C ASP A 645 24.04 26.91 9.61
N LEU A 646 24.47 25.65 9.76
CA LEU A 646 25.59 25.08 8.99
C LEU A 646 25.14 24.21 7.79
N ASP A 647 23.89 23.73 7.77
CA ASP A 647 23.37 22.69 6.85
C ASP A 647 24.35 21.52 6.67
N LEU A 648 25.10 21.18 7.72
CA LEU A 648 26.08 20.11 7.65
C LEU A 648 25.37 18.75 7.65
N ILE A 649 24.30 18.66 8.43
CA ILE A 649 23.45 17.47 8.58
C ILE A 649 22.00 17.89 8.35
N THR A 650 21.22 17.10 7.62
CA THR A 650 19.78 17.34 7.54
C THR A 650 19.06 16.75 8.75
N PHE A 651 17.97 17.39 9.20
CA PHE A 651 17.21 16.89 10.34
C PHE A 651 16.71 15.46 10.12
N ASP A 652 16.27 15.13 8.90
CA ASP A 652 15.79 13.79 8.53
C ASP A 652 16.86 12.71 8.79
N GLN A 653 18.12 12.98 8.41
CA GLN A 653 19.25 12.07 8.62
C GLN A 653 19.58 11.90 10.10
N LEU A 654 19.63 13.00 10.86
CA LEU A 654 19.87 12.95 12.29
C LEU A 654 18.74 12.20 13.01
N LEU A 655 17.49 12.52 12.69
CA LEU A 655 16.30 11.89 13.25
C LEU A 655 16.29 10.39 13.01
N LEU A 656 16.59 9.93 11.80
CA LEU A 656 16.67 8.50 11.51
C LEU A 656 17.80 7.81 12.31
N CYS A 657 18.96 8.44 12.44
CA CYS A 657 20.06 7.90 13.25
C CYS A 657 19.73 7.85 14.75
N LEU A 658 19.01 8.86 15.25
CA LEU A 658 18.49 8.91 16.61
C LEU A 658 17.47 7.79 16.86
N LEU A 659 16.46 7.67 16.00
CA LEU A 659 15.40 6.68 16.14
C LEU A 659 15.91 5.22 16.08
N THR A 660 16.97 4.97 15.31
CA THR A 660 17.59 3.64 15.15
C THR A 660 18.63 3.31 16.22
N PHE A 661 18.72 4.13 17.27
CA PHE A 661 19.56 3.85 18.44
C PHE A 661 18.73 3.12 19.51
N HIS A 662 18.89 1.80 19.61
CA HIS A 662 18.08 0.91 20.46
C HIS A 662 18.83 0.28 21.65
N GLN A 663 20.09 0.66 21.87
CA GLN A 663 21.03 -0.14 22.67
C GLN A 663 20.67 -0.23 24.16
N HIS A 664 20.13 0.84 24.77
CA HIS A 664 19.81 0.88 26.21
C HIS A 664 18.58 1.75 26.53
N ASP A 665 17.91 1.47 27.65
CA ASP A 665 16.73 2.24 28.10
C ASP A 665 17.08 3.70 28.39
N ARG A 666 18.23 3.96 29.05
CA ARG A 666 18.75 5.33 29.26
C ARG A 666 19.04 6.04 27.93
N ALA A 667 19.64 5.33 26.98
CA ALA A 667 19.93 5.88 25.66
C ALA A 667 18.66 6.30 24.92
N THR A 668 17.61 5.47 25.00
CA THR A 668 16.28 5.77 24.43
C THR A 668 15.72 7.08 25.00
N VAL A 669 15.81 7.27 26.32
CA VAL A 669 15.33 8.49 26.99
C VAL A 669 16.10 9.74 26.52
N VAL A 670 17.43 9.68 26.45
CA VAL A 670 18.26 10.80 25.98
C VAL A 670 17.93 11.14 24.52
N VAL A 671 17.81 10.13 23.67
CA VAL A 671 17.45 10.29 22.25
C VAL A 671 16.07 10.95 22.09
N LEU A 672 15.05 10.46 22.80
CA LEU A 672 13.69 11.03 22.74
C LEU A 672 13.66 12.47 23.26
N HIS A 673 14.48 12.78 24.26
CA HIS A 673 14.64 14.15 24.73
C HIS A 673 15.25 15.06 23.66
N VAL A 674 16.36 14.65 23.02
CA VAL A 674 16.98 15.40 21.90
C VAL A 674 15.95 15.66 20.79
N ILE A 675 15.24 14.61 20.37
CA ILE A 675 14.19 14.71 19.35
C ILE A 675 13.13 15.74 19.77
N SER A 676 12.65 15.65 21.02
CA SER A 676 11.63 16.55 21.53
C SER A 676 12.08 18.01 21.59
N CYS A 677 13.34 18.27 21.94
CA CYS A 677 13.89 19.63 21.99
C CYS A 677 14.09 20.21 20.59
N ILE A 678 14.55 19.42 19.61
CA ILE A 678 14.64 19.87 18.21
C ILE A 678 13.24 20.17 17.64
N PHE A 679 12.23 19.37 17.97
CA PHE A 679 10.84 19.69 17.63
C PHE A 679 10.32 20.97 18.28
N ASP A 680 10.93 21.39 19.39
CA ASP A 680 10.59 22.63 20.06
C ASP A 680 11.26 23.88 19.45
N ASP A 681 12.25 23.70 18.57
CA ASP A 681 12.97 24.79 17.89
C ASP A 681 12.02 25.66 17.04
N ARG A 682 12.23 26.97 17.12
CA ARG A 682 11.39 27.97 16.46
C ARG A 682 11.43 27.84 14.94
N ARG A 683 12.57 27.50 14.34
CA ARG A 683 12.74 27.40 12.88
C ARG A 683 11.85 26.31 12.31
N LEU A 684 11.87 25.12 12.92
CA LEU A 684 11.03 24.00 12.51
C LEU A 684 9.53 24.30 12.74
N LYS A 685 9.16 24.90 13.88
CA LYS A 685 7.77 25.32 14.15
C LYS A 685 7.27 26.33 13.12
N THR A 686 8.13 27.25 12.69
CA THR A 686 7.79 28.26 11.68
C THR A 686 7.61 27.60 10.31
N ALA A 687 8.47 26.65 9.93
CA ALA A 687 8.30 25.86 8.70
C ALA A 687 7.00 25.04 8.72
N PHE A 688 6.65 24.44 9.86
CA PHE A 688 5.39 23.71 9.99
C PHE A 688 4.17 24.62 9.84
N GLN A 689 4.21 25.83 10.40
CA GLN A 689 3.11 26.78 10.30
C GLN A 689 2.98 27.34 8.88
N SER A 690 4.07 27.73 8.23
CA SER A 690 4.04 28.24 6.86
C SER A 690 3.48 27.21 5.87
N TRP A 691 3.84 25.94 6.03
CA TRP A 691 3.28 24.86 5.21
C TRP A 691 1.78 24.67 5.43
N LEU A 692 1.30 24.76 6.67
CA LEU A 692 -0.14 24.69 6.96
C LEU A 692 -0.90 25.84 6.30
N ASP A 693 -0.38 27.07 6.39
CA ASP A 693 -1.02 28.27 5.84
C ASP A 693 -1.09 28.24 4.30
N LEU A 694 -0.10 27.62 3.65
CA LEU A 694 -0.09 27.40 2.19
C LEU A 694 -1.10 26.33 1.77
N GLN A 695 -1.15 25.22 2.52
CA GLN A 695 -2.03 24.09 2.20
C GLN A 695 -3.51 24.41 2.33
N ASP A 696 -3.89 25.35 3.20
CA ASP A 696 -5.29 25.81 3.30
C ASP A 696 -5.77 26.55 2.03
N LYS A 697 -4.85 26.93 1.13
CA LYS A 697 -5.15 27.61 -0.14
C LYS A 697 -5.07 26.69 -1.37
N VAL A 698 -4.63 25.44 -1.20
CA VAL A 698 -4.49 24.47 -2.30
C VAL A 698 -5.84 23.87 -2.64
N SER A 699 -6.31 24.06 -3.88
CA SER A 699 -7.56 23.48 -4.38
C SER A 699 -7.34 22.38 -5.43
N ASN A 700 -6.21 22.42 -6.14
CA ASN A 700 -5.88 21.51 -7.22
C ASN A 700 -4.37 21.18 -7.24
N THR A 701 -3.96 20.31 -8.16
CA THR A 701 -2.56 19.86 -8.29
C THR A 701 -1.59 20.98 -8.74
N LEU A 702 -2.04 21.97 -9.51
CA LEU A 702 -1.22 23.12 -9.90
C LEU A 702 -0.89 23.98 -8.68
N ASP A 703 -1.91 24.31 -7.87
CA ASP A 703 -1.75 25.05 -6.61
C ASP A 703 -0.78 24.32 -5.67
N GLN A 704 -0.77 22.98 -5.71
CA GLN A 704 0.16 22.16 -4.92
C GLN A 704 1.62 22.40 -5.33
N PHE A 705 1.91 22.47 -6.64
CA PHE A 705 3.27 22.75 -7.11
C PHE A 705 3.71 24.18 -6.77
N GLU A 706 2.81 25.16 -6.92
CA GLU A 706 3.08 26.55 -6.54
C GLU A 706 3.34 26.69 -5.04
N ALA A 707 2.54 26.02 -4.20
CA ALA A 707 2.70 26.01 -2.76
C ALA A 707 4.09 25.49 -2.36
N ILE A 708 4.64 24.52 -3.10
CA ILE A 708 5.99 24.00 -2.85
C ILE A 708 7.06 25.03 -3.21
N GLY A 709 6.94 25.70 -4.37
CA GLY A 709 7.81 26.81 -4.72
C GLY A 709 7.82 27.91 -3.66
N GLN A 710 6.62 28.34 -3.23
CA GLN A 710 6.45 29.36 -2.19
C GLN A 710 6.99 28.90 -0.82
N PHE A 711 6.85 27.62 -0.49
CA PHE A 711 7.41 27.07 0.74
C PHE A 711 8.93 27.17 0.75
N TYR A 712 9.60 26.82 -0.34
CA TYR A 712 11.07 26.91 -0.45
C TYR A 712 11.58 28.36 -0.50
N ASP A 713 10.77 29.32 -0.96
CA ASP A 713 11.09 30.74 -0.83
C ASP A 713 11.08 31.20 0.63
N PHE A 714 10.17 30.66 1.46
CA PHE A 714 10.08 30.97 2.88
C PHE A 714 11.05 30.16 3.75
N TYR A 715 11.26 28.89 3.42
CA TYR A 715 12.10 27.94 4.13
C TYR A 715 13.01 27.18 3.13
N PRO A 716 14.12 27.79 2.71
CA PRO A 716 15.03 27.16 1.76
C PRO A 716 15.78 26.00 2.42
N GLU A 717 15.65 24.80 1.87
CA GLU A 717 16.45 23.65 2.26
C GLU A 717 17.72 23.59 1.39
N CYS A 718 18.88 23.80 2.00
CA CYS A 718 20.17 23.71 1.29
C CYS A 718 20.81 22.35 1.54
N PHE A 719 21.15 21.65 0.46
CA PHE A 719 21.85 20.36 0.51
C PHE A 719 23.34 20.48 0.14
N ASP A 720 23.82 21.69 -0.10
CA ASP A 720 25.22 22.01 -0.37
C ASP A 720 25.91 22.57 0.89
N LEU A 721 27.24 22.56 0.88
CA LEU A 721 28.03 23.12 1.99
C LEU A 721 28.24 24.64 1.82
N SER A 722 27.29 25.35 1.20
CA SER A 722 27.42 26.78 0.87
C SER A 722 27.37 27.67 2.11
N LYS A 723 26.43 27.42 3.04
CA LYS A 723 26.36 28.14 4.33
C LYS A 723 27.63 27.96 5.15
N LEU A 724 28.16 26.73 5.18
CA LEU A 724 29.42 26.41 5.84
C LEU A 724 30.59 27.21 5.25
N GLN A 725 30.70 27.30 3.91
CA GLN A 725 31.71 28.14 3.24
C GLN A 725 31.58 29.63 3.59
N SER A 726 30.35 30.15 3.67
CA SER A 726 30.12 31.56 4.00
C SER A 726 30.56 31.91 5.43
N LYS A 727 30.44 30.96 6.37
CA LYS A 727 30.83 31.13 7.77
C LYS A 727 32.33 31.01 7.99
N PHE A 728 33.02 30.21 7.17
CA PHE A 728 34.48 30.01 7.22
C PHE A 728 35.22 30.76 6.10
N SER A 729 34.82 32.01 5.83
CA SER A 729 35.22 32.91 4.72
C SER A 729 36.73 33.20 4.55
N TYR A 730 37.62 32.54 5.30
CA TYR A 730 39.08 32.73 5.30
C TYR A 730 39.86 31.69 4.48
N LEU A 731 39.19 30.91 3.62
CA LEU A 731 39.80 29.81 2.88
C LEU A 731 39.70 30.08 1.36
N ASP A 732 40.86 30.18 0.70
CA ASP A 732 40.99 30.45 -0.75
C ASP A 732 40.40 29.33 -1.65
N ASP A 733 40.14 28.16 -1.07
CA ASP A 733 39.65 26.96 -1.74
C ASP A 733 38.11 26.85 -1.68
N LYS A 734 37.43 27.34 -2.73
CA LYS A 734 35.97 27.19 -2.86
C LYS A 734 35.58 25.71 -3.03
N ILE A 735 34.64 25.21 -2.22
CA ILE A 735 34.01 23.91 -2.47
C ILE A 735 33.01 24.15 -3.61
N LYS A 736 33.16 23.41 -4.72
CA LYS A 736 32.21 23.50 -5.84
C LYS A 736 30.81 23.11 -5.33
N PRO A 737 29.81 23.99 -5.45
CA PRO A 737 28.44 23.65 -5.07
C PRO A 737 27.95 22.51 -5.95
N THR A 738 27.33 21.52 -5.33
CA THR A 738 26.61 20.46 -6.04
C THR A 738 25.32 21.07 -6.56
N GLU A 739 25.04 20.95 -7.85
CA GLU A 739 23.76 21.42 -8.40
C GLU A 739 22.59 20.67 -7.73
N PRO A 740 21.55 21.36 -7.23
CA PRO A 740 20.41 20.71 -6.62
C PRO A 740 19.58 19.99 -7.68
N ALA A 741 19.01 18.85 -7.30
CA ALA A 741 18.05 18.13 -8.12
C ALA A 741 16.67 18.81 -8.04
N VAL A 742 15.89 18.69 -9.11
CA VAL A 742 14.51 19.24 -9.22
C VAL A 742 13.59 18.59 -8.18
N VAL A 743 12.79 19.41 -7.49
CA VAL A 743 11.83 18.99 -6.46
C VAL A 743 10.40 19.33 -6.90
N TYR A 744 9.50 18.35 -6.82
CA TYR A 744 8.09 18.50 -7.20
C TYR A 744 7.11 18.40 -6.04
N PHE A 745 7.38 17.52 -5.09
CA PHE A 745 6.50 17.24 -3.95
C PHE A 745 7.22 17.34 -2.60
N SER A 746 8.52 17.04 -2.59
CA SER A 746 9.28 16.90 -1.35
C SER A 746 9.40 18.22 -0.60
N ASN A 747 9.21 18.15 0.71
CA ASN A 747 9.64 19.15 1.68
C ASN A 747 9.85 18.45 3.04
N ILE A 748 10.48 19.13 3.99
CA ILE A 748 10.75 18.58 5.33
C ILE A 748 9.47 18.07 6.02
N VAL A 749 8.32 18.71 5.85
CA VAL A 749 7.06 18.30 6.49
C VAL A 749 6.58 16.94 5.97
N TYR A 750 6.53 16.77 4.65
CA TYR A 750 6.12 15.52 4.03
C TYR A 750 7.14 14.41 4.28
N ARG A 751 8.44 14.70 4.25
CA ARG A 751 9.47 13.70 4.60
C ARG A 751 9.29 13.20 6.02
N LEU A 752 9.14 14.13 6.98
CA LEU A 752 8.93 13.82 8.39
C LEU A 752 7.62 13.08 8.66
N ALA A 753 6.57 13.24 7.84
CA ALA A 753 5.31 12.51 8.00
C ALA A 753 5.52 11.00 8.11
N PHE A 754 6.44 10.42 7.33
CA PHE A 754 6.78 9.00 7.39
C PHE A 754 7.57 8.61 8.65
N TYR A 755 8.16 9.54 9.40
CA TYR A 755 8.88 9.18 10.64
C TYR A 755 7.97 9.10 11.86
N THR A 756 6.71 9.54 11.74
CA THR A 756 5.77 9.65 12.86
C THR A 756 5.61 8.33 13.61
N ASP A 757 5.31 7.24 12.92
CA ASP A 757 5.05 5.95 13.57
C ASP A 757 6.28 5.40 14.29
N ILE A 758 7.47 5.68 13.76
CA ILE A 758 8.74 5.29 14.39
C ILE A 758 8.94 6.11 15.67
N ILE A 759 8.73 7.43 15.63
CA ILE A 759 8.83 8.31 16.81
C ILE A 759 7.87 7.85 17.91
N ILE A 760 6.62 7.57 17.55
CA ILE A 760 5.61 7.11 18.52
C ILE A 760 5.97 5.74 19.08
N SER A 761 6.39 4.80 18.22
CA SER A 761 6.85 3.48 18.67
C SER A 761 8.01 3.58 19.66
N ARG A 762 9.05 4.38 19.34
CA ARG A 762 10.19 4.59 20.24
C ARG A 762 9.76 5.22 21.56
N SER A 763 8.77 6.10 21.55
CA SER A 763 8.22 6.67 22.79
C SER A 763 7.53 5.63 23.66
N LEU A 764 6.83 4.67 23.06
CA LEU A 764 6.16 3.57 23.77
C LEU A 764 7.14 2.50 24.28
N GLU A 765 8.28 2.33 23.60
CA GLU A 765 9.37 1.43 24.01
C GLU A 765 10.24 2.01 25.14
N SER A 766 10.05 3.30 25.49
CA SER A 766 10.76 3.97 26.57
C SER A 766 10.42 3.34 27.93
N PRO A 767 11.35 3.35 28.91
CA PRO A 767 11.04 2.93 30.29
C PRO A 767 9.91 3.76 30.94
N ASP A 768 9.73 5.02 30.52
CA ASP A 768 8.61 5.86 30.94
C ASP A 768 7.87 6.45 29.72
N PRO A 769 6.90 5.71 29.15
CA PRO A 769 6.12 6.15 28.00
C PRO A 769 5.31 7.43 28.30
N SER A 770 4.87 7.60 29.55
CA SER A 770 4.00 8.72 29.95
C SER A 770 4.67 10.08 29.77
N LEU A 771 6.00 10.13 29.98
CA LEU A 771 6.81 11.33 29.85
C LEU A 771 6.90 11.83 28.41
N PHE A 772 7.10 10.94 27.45
CA PHE A 772 7.41 11.32 26.07
C PHE A 772 6.23 11.22 25.11
N THR A 773 5.40 10.18 25.21
CA THR A 773 4.37 9.89 24.20
C THR A 773 3.38 11.04 24.05
N VAL A 774 2.86 11.60 25.15
CA VAL A 774 1.89 12.71 25.08
C VAL A 774 2.52 13.98 24.49
N LYS A 775 3.77 14.28 24.86
CA LYS A 775 4.51 15.44 24.36
C LYS A 775 4.81 15.31 22.87
N LEU A 776 5.42 14.19 22.46
CA LEU A 776 5.77 13.93 21.06
C LEU A 776 4.53 13.88 20.16
N LEU A 777 3.43 13.25 20.59
CA LEU A 777 2.16 13.28 19.85
C LEU A 777 1.61 14.71 19.64
N LYS A 778 1.90 15.65 20.55
CA LYS A 778 1.51 17.06 20.36
C LYS A 778 2.44 17.75 19.35
N GLN A 779 3.73 17.44 19.39
CA GLN A 779 4.76 18.00 18.52
C GLN A 779 4.62 17.49 17.07
N THR A 780 4.21 16.23 16.87
CA THR A 780 4.02 15.60 15.56
C THR A 780 2.65 15.88 14.92
N LYS A 781 1.84 16.83 15.43
CA LYS A 781 0.47 17.09 14.91
C LYS A 781 0.44 17.34 13.40
N VAL A 782 1.43 18.07 12.89
CA VAL A 782 1.49 18.48 11.48
C VAL A 782 1.87 17.30 10.60
N MET A 783 2.83 16.49 11.06
CA MET A 783 3.23 15.25 10.41
C MET A 783 2.06 14.26 10.31
N LEU A 784 1.26 14.13 11.38
CA LEU A 784 0.07 13.27 11.40
C LEU A 784 -1.03 13.71 10.41
N LYS A 785 -1.20 15.02 10.16
CA LYS A 785 -2.13 15.54 9.13
C LYS A 785 -1.78 14.99 7.73
N TYR A 786 -0.50 14.83 7.45
CA TYR A 786 0.01 14.36 6.15
C TYR A 786 0.40 12.87 6.15
N HIS A 787 0.11 12.14 7.23
CA HIS A 787 0.38 10.71 7.30
C HIS A 787 -0.40 9.97 6.20
N PRO A 788 0.23 9.04 5.45
CA PRO A 788 -0.43 8.32 4.36
C PRO A 788 -1.50 7.36 4.90
N ASN A 789 -1.12 6.50 5.86
CA ASN A 789 -1.94 5.37 6.33
C ASN A 789 -2.10 5.37 7.87
N PRO A 790 -2.75 6.37 8.48
CA PRO A 790 -2.78 6.50 9.94
C PRO A 790 -3.64 5.45 10.65
N ILE A 791 -4.68 4.88 10.02
CA ILE A 791 -5.56 3.89 10.68
C ILE A 791 -4.88 2.52 10.76
N GLN A 792 -4.27 2.06 9.67
CA GLN A 792 -3.48 0.82 9.59
C GLN A 792 -2.26 0.87 10.51
N SER A 793 -1.63 2.04 10.61
CA SER A 793 -0.49 2.24 11.51
C SER A 793 -0.95 2.22 12.97
N LEU A 794 -2.08 2.86 13.26
CA LEU A 794 -2.68 2.87 14.61
C LEU A 794 -3.05 1.47 15.10
N ILE A 795 -3.72 0.64 14.28
CA ILE A 795 -4.03 -0.74 14.69
C ILE A 795 -2.76 -1.56 14.92
N SER A 796 -1.73 -1.39 14.07
CA SER A 796 -0.46 -2.10 14.23
C SER A 796 0.23 -1.72 15.54
N LEU A 797 0.24 -0.42 15.89
CA LEU A 797 0.76 0.06 17.17
C LEU A 797 -0.03 -0.50 18.36
N MET A 798 -1.37 -0.48 18.28
CA MET A 798 -2.23 -1.00 19.34
C MET A 798 -2.03 -2.49 19.59
N VAL A 799 -1.89 -3.29 18.52
CA VAL A 799 -1.66 -4.73 18.62
C VAL A 799 -0.27 -5.02 19.18
N TYR A 800 0.78 -4.39 18.62
CA TYR A 800 2.17 -4.64 19.03
C TYR A 800 2.50 -4.13 20.44
N TYR A 801 1.89 -3.00 20.88
CA TYR A 801 2.11 -2.39 22.20
C TYR A 801 0.94 -2.58 23.18
N SER A 802 0.06 -3.54 22.92
CA SER A 802 -1.15 -3.78 23.72
C SER A 802 -0.89 -3.86 25.23
N GLU A 803 0.15 -4.56 25.66
CA GLU A 803 0.50 -4.71 27.08
C GLU A 803 0.88 -3.39 27.76
N ILE A 804 1.51 -2.46 27.03
CA ILE A 804 1.93 -1.15 27.56
C ILE A 804 0.72 -0.23 27.59
N LEU A 805 -0.03 -0.19 26.49
CA LEU A 805 -1.16 0.73 26.32
C LEU A 805 -2.34 0.41 27.25
N HIS A 806 -2.56 -0.86 27.60
CA HIS A 806 -3.62 -1.26 28.55
C HIS A 806 -3.25 -1.09 30.02
N ARG A 807 -1.97 -0.89 30.36
CA ARG A 807 -1.59 -0.51 31.74
C ARG A 807 -2.02 0.92 32.07
N GLU A 808 -2.11 1.77 31.06
CA GLU A 808 -2.48 3.18 31.19
C GLU A 808 -3.58 3.54 30.18
N ASP A 809 -4.83 3.15 30.45
CA ASP A 809 -5.98 3.38 29.55
C ASP A 809 -6.12 4.84 29.07
N SER A 810 -5.68 5.82 29.87
CA SER A 810 -5.63 7.22 29.49
C SER A 810 -4.68 7.49 28.30
N GLN A 811 -3.54 6.80 28.23
CA GLN A 811 -2.59 6.93 27.13
C GLN A 811 -3.14 6.35 25.84
N LEU A 812 -3.73 5.14 25.88
CA LEU A 812 -4.36 4.49 24.73
C LEU A 812 -5.41 5.41 24.10
N ARG A 813 -6.29 5.98 24.93
CA ARG A 813 -7.31 6.92 24.47
C ARG A 813 -6.71 8.20 23.87
N VAL A 814 -5.67 8.76 24.49
CA VAL A 814 -5.00 9.97 23.99
C VAL A 814 -4.32 9.72 22.65
N LEU A 815 -3.64 8.58 22.50
CA LEU A 815 -2.99 8.16 21.26
C LEU A 815 -4.00 8.11 20.12
N VAL A 816 -5.08 7.34 20.29
CA VAL A 816 -6.11 7.14 19.26
C VAL A 816 -6.82 8.44 18.94
N LYS A 817 -7.22 9.20 19.97
CA LYS A 817 -7.86 10.51 19.79
C LYS A 817 -6.99 11.45 18.96
N LYS A 818 -5.69 11.50 19.20
CA LYS A 818 -4.78 12.41 18.48
C LYS A 818 -4.55 11.96 17.03
N TYR A 819 -4.28 10.67 16.80
CA TYR A 819 -4.10 10.11 15.45
C TYR A 819 -5.32 10.43 14.56
N LEU A 820 -6.51 10.12 15.04
CA LEU A 820 -7.74 10.33 14.28
C LEU A 820 -8.08 11.82 14.13
N LYS A 821 -7.94 12.62 15.20
CA LYS A 821 -8.27 14.06 15.17
C LYS A 821 -7.39 14.85 14.21
N TYR A 822 -6.09 14.59 14.17
CA TYR A 822 -5.19 15.40 13.35
C TYR A 822 -5.31 15.10 11.86
N LYS A 823 -5.60 13.86 11.46
CA LYS A 823 -5.84 13.51 10.06
C LYS A 823 -7.25 13.85 9.59
N TYR A 824 -8.26 13.36 10.32
CA TYR A 824 -9.65 13.34 9.83
C TYR A 824 -10.53 14.44 10.43
N GLY A 825 -10.11 15.06 11.55
CA GLY A 825 -10.85 16.17 12.15
C GLY A 825 -12.31 15.82 12.47
N THR A 826 -13.25 16.49 11.81
CA THR A 826 -14.69 16.23 11.95
C THR A 826 -15.17 15.01 11.18
N LYS A 827 -14.42 14.52 10.18
CA LYS A 827 -14.80 13.35 9.37
C LYS A 827 -14.81 12.03 10.14
N ILE A 828 -14.29 12.00 11.36
CA ILE A 828 -14.29 10.81 12.23
C ILE A 828 -15.70 10.24 12.41
N SER A 829 -16.73 11.09 12.50
CA SER A 829 -18.13 10.65 12.65
C SER A 829 -18.69 9.92 11.44
N HIS A 830 -18.05 10.04 10.27
CA HIS A 830 -18.43 9.31 9.04
C HIS A 830 -17.64 8.01 8.86
N ILE A 831 -16.63 7.75 9.70
CA ILE A 831 -15.73 6.59 9.61
C ILE A 831 -16.01 5.62 10.77
N PHE A 832 -16.22 6.14 11.99
CA PHE A 832 -16.41 5.37 13.21
C PHE A 832 -17.84 5.51 13.75
N SER A 833 -18.25 4.64 14.68
CA SER A 833 -19.58 4.73 15.30
C SER A 833 -19.79 6.05 16.07
N GLU A 834 -21.05 6.47 16.19
CA GLU A 834 -21.44 7.65 16.97
C GLU A 834 -21.08 7.49 18.45
N SER A 835 -21.26 6.29 19.01
CA SER A 835 -20.82 5.92 20.35
C SER A 835 -19.33 6.17 20.56
N PHE A 836 -18.48 5.73 19.61
CA PHE A 836 -17.04 5.94 19.69
C PHE A 836 -16.66 7.41 19.53
N PHE A 837 -17.30 8.13 18.61
CA PHE A 837 -17.07 9.56 18.44
C PHE A 837 -17.44 10.37 19.70
N SER A 838 -18.55 10.04 20.34
CA SER A 838 -18.97 10.65 21.62
C SER A 838 -17.97 10.32 22.74
N TYR A 839 -17.46 9.08 22.78
CA TYR A 839 -16.42 8.67 23.71
C TYR A 839 -15.13 9.46 23.46
N LEU A 840 -14.66 9.64 22.23
CA LEU A 840 -13.45 10.43 21.98
C LEU A 840 -13.61 11.91 22.36
N LYS A 841 -14.82 12.46 22.27
CA LYS A 841 -15.10 13.85 22.66
C LYS A 841 -15.13 14.07 24.18
N SER A 842 -15.62 13.10 24.95
CA SER A 842 -15.79 13.28 26.39
C SER A 842 -14.43 13.47 27.11
N THR A 843 -14.45 14.14 28.26
CA THR A 843 -13.26 14.36 29.11
C THR A 843 -13.10 13.26 30.15
N ALA A 844 -14.21 12.67 30.61
CA ALA A 844 -14.21 11.52 31.52
C ALA A 844 -14.06 10.20 30.74
N ILE A 845 -13.34 9.24 31.29
CA ILE A 845 -13.37 7.84 30.83
C ILE A 845 -14.61 7.23 31.48
N LYS A 846 -15.66 7.01 30.69
CA LYS A 846 -16.85 6.28 31.14
C LYS A 846 -16.93 4.98 30.34
N PRO A 847 -17.23 3.84 31.00
CA PRO A 847 -17.50 2.61 30.28
C PRO A 847 -18.71 2.81 29.38
N LEU A 848 -18.77 2.05 28.29
CA LEU A 848 -19.91 2.09 27.39
C LEU A 848 -21.17 1.66 28.15
N SER A 849 -22.26 2.42 28.01
CA SER A 849 -23.52 2.14 28.69
C SER A 849 -24.18 0.86 28.20
N ASP A 850 -23.99 0.52 26.92
CA ASP A 850 -24.55 -0.67 26.29
C ASP A 850 -23.53 -1.34 25.35
N PRO A 851 -22.60 -2.12 25.92
CA PRO A 851 -21.57 -2.83 25.14
C PRO A 851 -22.17 -3.87 24.18
N HIS A 852 -23.27 -4.52 24.55
CA HIS A 852 -23.89 -5.57 23.75
C HIS A 852 -24.36 -5.04 22.39
N ASN A 853 -25.19 -3.99 22.38
CA ASN A 853 -25.72 -3.44 21.13
C ASN A 853 -24.63 -2.81 20.25
N HIS A 854 -23.59 -2.25 20.87
CA HIS A 854 -22.46 -1.70 20.15
C HIS A 854 -21.61 -2.79 19.45
N ILE A 855 -21.27 -3.87 20.15
CA ILE A 855 -20.56 -5.02 19.57
C ILE A 855 -21.37 -5.61 18.42
N MET A 856 -22.67 -5.81 18.64
CA MET A 856 -23.61 -6.29 17.64
C MET A 856 -23.65 -5.42 16.38
N PHE A 857 -23.67 -4.10 16.54
CA PHE A 857 -23.61 -3.15 15.44
C PHE A 857 -22.31 -3.30 14.64
N LEU A 858 -21.16 -3.40 15.32
CA LEU A 858 -19.86 -3.53 14.66
C LEU A 858 -19.72 -4.85 13.91
N ILE A 859 -20.10 -5.97 14.51
CA ILE A 859 -20.09 -7.29 13.86
C ILE A 859 -21.02 -7.26 12.64
N THR A 860 -22.23 -6.70 12.78
CA THR A 860 -23.19 -6.56 11.67
C THR A 860 -22.64 -5.70 10.54
N ARG A 861 -21.97 -4.58 10.86
CA ARG A 861 -21.33 -3.70 9.86
C ARG A 861 -20.27 -4.45 9.05
N VAL A 862 -19.42 -5.24 9.71
CA VAL A 862 -18.40 -6.03 9.00
C VAL A 862 -19.03 -7.19 8.23
N ALA A 863 -19.96 -7.94 8.83
CA ALA A 863 -20.62 -9.08 8.19
C ALA A 863 -21.41 -8.65 6.93
N SER A 864 -22.22 -7.61 7.03
CA SER A 864 -22.97 -7.06 5.89
C SER A 864 -22.05 -6.56 4.79
N SER A 865 -20.88 -5.99 5.13
CA SER A 865 -19.92 -5.52 4.14
C SER A 865 -19.41 -6.63 3.19
N PHE A 866 -19.50 -7.90 3.58
CA PHE A 866 -19.15 -9.00 2.69
C PHE A 866 -20.15 -9.22 1.55
N GLY A 867 -21.44 -8.90 1.76
CA GLY A 867 -22.47 -9.01 0.74
C GLY A 867 -22.60 -7.76 -0.14
N LEU A 868 -22.17 -6.61 0.38
CA LEU A 868 -22.35 -5.31 -0.28
C LEU A 868 -21.27 -5.00 -1.30
N SER A 869 -21.69 -4.42 -2.42
CA SER A 869 -20.81 -3.72 -3.35
C SER A 869 -20.19 -2.47 -2.69
N PHE A 870 -19.12 -1.95 -3.29
CA PHE A 870 -18.47 -0.72 -2.83
C PHE A 870 -19.45 0.46 -2.68
N PHE A 871 -20.43 0.56 -3.59
CA PHE A 871 -21.43 1.62 -3.62
C PHE A 871 -22.43 1.49 -2.46
N GLU A 872 -23.02 0.31 -2.30
CA GLU A 872 -23.98 0.05 -1.23
C GLU A 872 -23.30 0.21 0.14
N ALA A 873 -22.04 -0.22 0.27
CA ALA A 873 -21.26 -0.01 1.49
C ALA A 873 -21.04 1.48 1.78
N LYS A 874 -20.74 2.30 0.76
CA LYS A 874 -20.57 3.75 0.91
C LYS A 874 -21.88 4.44 1.31
N GLN A 875 -22.99 4.08 0.68
CA GLN A 875 -24.31 4.61 1.02
C GLN A 875 -24.77 4.19 2.42
N THR A 876 -24.54 2.93 2.78
CA THR A 876 -25.03 2.34 4.04
C THR A 876 -24.18 2.78 5.23
N PHE A 877 -22.85 2.91 5.05
CA PHE A 877 -21.90 3.05 6.17
C PHE A 877 -20.95 4.26 6.08
N GLY A 878 -20.98 5.05 5.01
CA GLY A 878 -20.23 6.32 4.92
C GLY A 878 -18.97 6.30 4.04
N GLU A 879 -18.04 7.22 4.29
CA GLU A 879 -16.87 7.44 3.42
C GLU A 879 -15.87 6.28 3.46
N THR A 880 -15.48 5.79 2.28
CA THR A 880 -14.36 4.86 2.09
C THR A 880 -13.05 5.63 1.93
N LEU A 881 -12.03 5.27 2.69
CA LEU A 881 -10.76 5.99 2.74
C LEU A 881 -9.77 5.46 1.70
N GLU A 882 -8.96 6.38 1.15
CA GLU A 882 -7.91 6.06 0.16
C GLU A 882 -6.87 5.07 0.72
N GLU A 883 -6.58 5.13 2.02
CA GLU A 883 -5.67 4.20 2.74
C GLU A 883 -6.04 2.72 2.55
N PHE A 884 -7.31 2.40 2.33
CA PHE A 884 -7.78 1.02 2.13
C PHE A 884 -7.97 0.64 0.66
N TYR A 885 -7.62 1.54 -0.28
CA TYR A 885 -7.64 1.31 -1.72
C TYR A 885 -9.00 0.78 -2.25
N GLY A 886 -10.09 1.26 -1.65
CA GLY A 886 -11.44 0.83 -2.01
C GLY A 886 -11.90 -0.49 -1.37
N ASN A 887 -11.10 -1.14 -0.51
CA ASN A 887 -11.56 -2.31 0.26
C ASN A 887 -12.28 -1.84 1.54
N HIS A 888 -13.60 -1.65 1.43
CA HIS A 888 -14.45 -1.21 2.53
C HIS A 888 -14.54 -2.25 3.66
N THR A 889 -14.50 -3.55 3.35
CA THR A 889 -14.51 -4.61 4.37
C THR A 889 -13.29 -4.53 5.28
N LEU A 890 -12.09 -4.33 4.71
CA LEU A 890 -10.86 -4.14 5.49
C LEU A 890 -10.93 -2.87 6.35
N GLN A 891 -11.49 -1.78 5.80
CA GLN A 891 -11.69 -0.55 6.56
C GLN A 891 -12.59 -0.79 7.78
N PHE A 892 -13.77 -1.38 7.58
CA PHE A 892 -14.74 -1.57 8.67
C PHE A 892 -14.24 -2.55 9.72
N LEU A 893 -13.53 -3.59 9.30
CA LEU A 893 -12.91 -4.55 10.21
C LEU A 893 -11.80 -3.87 11.04
N THR A 894 -10.92 -3.09 10.40
CA THR A 894 -9.83 -2.39 11.09
C THR A 894 -10.36 -1.32 12.04
N CYS A 895 -11.32 -0.50 11.59
CA CYS A 895 -11.94 0.52 12.43
C CYS A 895 -12.72 -0.12 13.58
N GLY A 896 -13.49 -1.18 13.31
CA GLY A 896 -14.21 -1.95 14.33
C GLY A 896 -13.28 -2.55 15.38
N ALA A 897 -12.13 -3.10 14.97
CA ALA A 897 -11.13 -3.62 15.91
C ALA A 897 -10.58 -2.50 16.82
N ILE A 898 -10.27 -1.33 16.26
CA ILE A 898 -9.82 -0.17 17.04
C ILE A 898 -10.89 0.25 18.07
N GLU A 899 -12.16 0.35 17.66
CA GLU A 899 -13.27 0.72 18.56
C GLU A 899 -13.39 -0.26 19.73
N LEU A 900 -13.34 -1.56 19.45
CA LEU A 900 -13.49 -2.60 20.46
C LEU A 900 -12.33 -2.65 21.45
N ILE A 901 -11.08 -2.54 20.99
CA ILE A 901 -9.89 -2.54 21.87
C ILE A 901 -9.91 -1.36 22.86
N ILE A 902 -10.54 -0.25 22.49
CA ILE A 902 -10.56 0.97 23.32
C ILE A 902 -11.77 1.03 24.24
N LEU A 903 -12.93 0.59 23.77
CA LEU A 903 -14.21 0.77 24.47
C LEU A 903 -14.56 -0.39 25.40
N VAL A 904 -14.06 -1.60 25.13
CA VAL A 904 -14.51 -2.82 25.80
C VAL A 904 -13.31 -3.55 26.39
N ASP A 905 -13.41 -3.91 27.67
CA ASP A 905 -12.42 -4.76 28.32
C ASP A 905 -12.36 -6.15 27.64
N LYS A 906 -11.17 -6.74 27.57
CA LYS A 906 -10.93 -8.02 26.89
C LYS A 906 -11.81 -9.17 27.41
N CYS A 907 -12.03 -9.27 28.72
CA CYS A 907 -12.84 -10.33 29.32
C CYS A 907 -14.33 -10.11 29.01
N VAL A 908 -14.78 -8.86 29.06
CA VAL A 908 -16.16 -8.49 28.70
C VAL A 908 -16.41 -8.76 27.22
N LEU A 909 -15.49 -8.36 26.35
CA LEU A 909 -15.59 -8.56 24.91
C LEU A 909 -15.63 -10.05 24.55
N ALA A 910 -14.71 -10.85 25.11
CA ALA A 910 -14.66 -12.29 24.85
C ALA A 910 -15.96 -12.98 25.28
N ASN A 911 -16.46 -12.70 26.49
CA ASN A 911 -17.72 -13.26 26.97
C ASN A 911 -18.89 -12.82 26.11
N MET A 912 -19.05 -11.52 25.82
CA MET A 912 -20.20 -10.99 25.09
C MET A 912 -20.25 -11.46 23.64
N VAL A 913 -19.11 -11.50 22.94
CA VAL A 913 -19.08 -11.98 21.56
C VAL A 913 -19.43 -13.48 21.54
N VAL A 914 -18.86 -14.28 22.44
CA VAL A 914 -19.19 -15.71 22.50
C VAL A 914 -20.66 -15.92 22.86
N THR A 915 -21.23 -15.20 23.83
CA THR A 915 -22.66 -15.30 24.15
C THR A 915 -23.55 -14.90 22.99
N ILE A 916 -23.24 -13.81 22.27
CA ILE A 916 -23.97 -13.36 21.09
C ILE A 916 -24.12 -14.49 20.07
N PHE A 917 -23.04 -15.22 19.78
CA PHE A 917 -23.10 -16.32 18.80
C PHE A 917 -23.79 -17.58 19.33
N LEU A 918 -23.79 -17.81 20.65
CA LEU A 918 -24.37 -19.01 21.27
C LEU A 918 -25.84 -18.87 21.68
N GLU A 919 -26.36 -17.65 21.78
CA GLU A 919 -27.77 -17.39 22.06
C GLU A 919 -28.65 -17.74 20.85
N ASN A 920 -29.64 -18.63 21.07
CA ASN A 920 -30.53 -19.15 20.01
C ASN A 920 -31.34 -18.06 19.26
N GLY A 921 -31.44 -16.84 19.79
CA GLY A 921 -32.13 -15.71 19.16
C GLY A 921 -31.32 -15.02 18.06
N PHE A 922 -30.00 -14.93 18.21
CA PHE A 922 -29.14 -14.15 17.32
C PHE A 922 -29.16 -14.65 15.87
N ILE A 923 -29.04 -15.98 15.69
CA ILE A 923 -29.02 -16.61 14.36
C ILE A 923 -30.37 -16.45 13.63
N LYS A 924 -31.47 -16.42 14.39
CA LYS A 924 -32.81 -16.21 13.86
C LYS A 924 -32.99 -14.75 13.41
N ASP A 925 -32.57 -13.81 14.24
CA ASP A 925 -32.62 -12.37 13.94
C ASP A 925 -31.71 -11.97 12.76
N ILE A 926 -30.59 -12.67 12.55
CA ILE A 926 -29.71 -12.46 11.39
C ILE A 926 -30.37 -12.90 10.09
N GLY A 927 -30.98 -14.10 10.07
CA GLY A 927 -31.66 -14.62 8.88
C GLY A 927 -32.81 -13.72 8.41
N ASP A 928 -33.51 -13.08 9.36
CA ASP A 928 -34.59 -12.15 9.08
C ASP A 928 -34.09 -10.78 8.54
N ARG A 929 -32.79 -10.45 8.72
CA ARG A 929 -32.15 -9.22 8.21
C ARG A 929 -31.58 -9.34 6.80
N GLY A 930 -31.70 -10.51 6.16
CA GLY A 930 -31.27 -10.73 4.77
C GLY A 930 -29.75 -10.87 4.57
N THR A 931 -28.96 -10.97 5.65
CA THR A 931 -27.51 -11.23 5.59
C THR A 931 -27.22 -12.69 5.91
N ASP A 932 -26.32 -13.30 5.13
CA ASP A 932 -25.95 -14.69 5.36
C ASP A 932 -25.25 -14.86 6.72
N PRO A 933 -25.70 -15.78 7.59
CA PRO A 933 -25.14 -15.97 8.92
C PRO A 933 -23.68 -16.41 8.90
N GLU A 934 -23.22 -16.93 7.77
CA GLU A 934 -21.84 -17.37 7.57
C GLU A 934 -20.88 -16.18 7.47
N TYR A 935 -21.32 -15.02 6.97
CA TYR A 935 -20.51 -13.80 7.01
C TYR A 935 -20.26 -13.32 8.44
N TYR A 936 -21.17 -13.62 9.37
CA TYR A 936 -20.96 -13.34 10.80
C TYR A 936 -19.92 -14.28 11.39
N ILE A 937 -19.98 -15.57 11.06
CA ILE A 937 -18.98 -16.57 11.47
C ILE A 937 -17.59 -16.17 10.95
N GLN A 938 -17.49 -15.78 9.68
CA GLN A 938 -16.25 -15.28 9.09
C GLN A 938 -15.74 -14.00 9.78
N THR A 939 -16.65 -13.06 10.07
CA THR A 939 -16.32 -11.82 10.79
C THR A 939 -15.69 -12.12 12.14
N PHE A 940 -16.19 -13.12 12.87
CA PHE A 940 -15.60 -13.55 14.14
C PHE A 940 -14.15 -13.99 13.96
N GLY A 941 -13.87 -14.88 13.01
CA GLY A 941 -12.51 -15.37 12.76
C GLY A 941 -11.54 -14.25 12.37
N MET A 942 -11.97 -13.33 11.49
CA MET A 942 -11.16 -12.18 11.07
C MET A 942 -10.93 -11.17 12.18
N LEU A 943 -11.94 -10.91 13.02
CA LEU A 943 -11.81 -10.02 14.16
C LEU A 943 -10.73 -10.55 15.11
N LEU A 944 -10.80 -11.83 15.48
CA LEU A 944 -9.78 -12.46 16.31
C LEU A 944 -8.38 -12.46 15.68
N ALA A 945 -8.30 -12.60 14.36
CA ALA A 945 -7.03 -12.59 13.63
C ALA A 945 -6.32 -11.22 13.68
N ILE A 946 -7.05 -10.10 13.79
CA ILE A 946 -6.46 -8.76 13.97
C ILE A 946 -6.20 -8.45 15.44
N MET A 947 -7.04 -8.91 16.35
CA MET A 947 -6.97 -8.54 17.77
C MET A 947 -5.62 -8.88 18.43
N PRO A 948 -5.22 -8.17 19.50
CA PRO A 948 -3.99 -8.49 20.24
C PRO A 948 -4.01 -9.90 20.83
N ASN A 949 -2.81 -10.48 21.05
CA ASN A 949 -2.67 -11.84 21.58
C ASN A 949 -3.39 -12.02 22.93
N THR A 950 -3.40 -11.01 23.79
CA THR A 950 -4.11 -11.02 25.08
C THR A 950 -5.61 -11.21 24.92
N TYR A 951 -6.23 -10.64 23.89
CA TYR A 951 -7.63 -10.85 23.58
C TYR A 951 -7.84 -12.26 23.04
N ARG A 952 -6.99 -12.72 22.11
CA ARG A 952 -7.09 -14.08 21.54
C ARG A 952 -7.08 -15.16 22.63
N ILE A 953 -6.17 -15.05 23.59
CA ILE A 953 -6.09 -15.96 24.74
C ILE A 953 -7.38 -15.93 25.56
N GLU A 954 -7.93 -14.75 25.83
CA GLU A 954 -9.18 -14.63 26.58
C GLU A 954 -10.36 -15.27 25.84
N PHE A 955 -10.43 -15.09 24.51
CA PHE A 955 -11.43 -15.73 23.65
C PHE A 955 -11.30 -17.26 23.64
N THR A 956 -10.08 -17.79 23.56
CA THR A 956 -9.87 -19.25 23.60
C THR A 956 -10.20 -19.83 24.97
N CYS A 957 -9.85 -19.13 26.06
CA CYS A 957 -10.25 -19.52 27.42
C CYS A 957 -11.78 -19.50 27.59
N CYS A 958 -12.46 -18.46 27.10
CA CYS A 958 -13.92 -18.35 27.12
C CYS A 958 -14.56 -19.53 26.36
N LEU A 959 -14.14 -19.79 25.11
CA LEU A 959 -14.63 -20.92 24.32
C LEU A 959 -14.38 -22.28 25.01
N ALA A 960 -13.21 -22.47 25.62
CA ALA A 960 -12.89 -23.69 26.36
C ALA A 960 -13.81 -23.88 27.57
N SER A 961 -14.13 -22.80 28.29
CA SER A 961 -15.07 -22.86 29.42
C SER A 961 -16.48 -23.28 28.96
N TYR A 962 -16.99 -22.71 27.87
CA TYR A 962 -18.28 -23.12 27.30
C TYR A 962 -18.28 -24.58 26.83
N LEU A 963 -17.21 -25.05 26.19
CA LEU A 963 -17.08 -26.45 25.80
C LEU A 963 -17.13 -27.40 27.00
N SER A 964 -16.51 -27.03 28.12
CA SER A 964 -16.56 -27.84 29.35
C SER A 964 -17.98 -27.98 29.90
N THR A 965 -18.77 -26.90 29.89
CA THR A 965 -20.18 -26.93 30.34
C THR A 965 -21.08 -27.78 29.45
N ILE A 966 -20.78 -27.86 28.15
CA ILE A 966 -21.54 -28.68 27.20
C ILE A 966 -21.25 -30.17 27.41
N ASN A 967 -19.98 -30.54 27.63
CA ASN A 967 -19.57 -31.93 27.80
C ASN A 967 -20.15 -32.58 29.06
N GLU A 968 -20.38 -31.82 30.14
CA GLU A 968 -21.03 -32.33 31.36
C GLU A 968 -22.51 -32.71 31.15
N SER A 969 -23.16 -32.16 30.11
CA SER A 969 -24.58 -32.43 29.81
C SER A 969 -24.83 -33.64 28.90
N MET A 970 -23.77 -34.20 28.28
CA MET A 970 -23.86 -35.24 27.26
C MET A 970 -23.45 -36.61 27.82
N SER A 971 -24.25 -37.18 28.73
CA SER A 971 -24.12 -38.58 29.14
C SER A 971 -24.87 -39.52 28.17
N ASP A 972 -24.13 -40.49 27.61
CA ASP A 972 -24.61 -41.77 27.04
C ASP A 972 -25.12 -41.88 25.57
N ALA A 973 -24.89 -40.92 24.67
CA ALA A 973 -25.19 -41.13 23.25
C ALA A 973 -23.94 -41.15 22.35
N VAL A 974 -23.66 -42.29 21.72
CA VAL A 974 -22.77 -42.40 20.55
C VAL A 974 -23.35 -41.52 19.45
N CYS A 975 -22.91 -40.26 19.34
CA CYS A 975 -23.47 -39.29 18.41
C CYS A 975 -22.50 -38.90 17.29
N PRO A 976 -22.53 -39.61 16.15
CA PRO A 976 -22.02 -39.08 14.89
C PRO A 976 -22.84 -37.87 14.39
N SER A 977 -23.97 -37.53 15.03
CA SER A 977 -24.83 -36.39 14.67
C SER A 977 -24.15 -35.03 14.86
N PHE A 978 -23.19 -34.92 15.78
CA PHE A 978 -22.32 -33.73 15.91
C PHE A 978 -21.49 -33.47 14.63
N LEU A 979 -21.25 -34.54 13.86
CA LEU A 979 -20.45 -34.56 12.63
C LEU A 979 -21.32 -34.80 11.38
N LYS A 980 -22.64 -34.94 11.51
CA LYS A 980 -23.56 -35.04 10.36
C LYS A 980 -23.79 -33.64 9.80
N PHE A 981 -22.80 -33.16 9.06
CA PHE A 981 -22.82 -31.89 8.37
C PHE A 981 -23.53 -32.04 7.01
N ASP A 982 -24.82 -31.70 6.95
CA ASP A 982 -25.50 -31.52 5.67
C ASP A 982 -25.51 -30.02 5.30
N ASN A 983 -25.08 -29.72 4.07
CA ASN A 983 -25.08 -28.36 3.52
C ASN A 983 -26.49 -27.72 3.42
N THR A 984 -27.54 -28.50 3.70
CA THR A 984 -28.95 -28.09 3.71
C THR A 984 -29.46 -27.70 5.11
N MET A 985 -28.65 -27.83 6.16
CA MET A 985 -29.06 -27.39 7.50
C MET A 985 -29.29 -25.88 7.52
N LYS A 986 -30.53 -25.48 7.85
CA LYS A 986 -30.88 -24.07 8.04
C LYS A 986 -30.22 -23.55 9.32
N PRO A 987 -29.86 -22.27 9.40
CA PRO A 987 -29.16 -21.67 10.55
C PRO A 987 -29.88 -21.90 11.90
N ILE A 988 -31.21 -22.01 11.84
CA ILE A 988 -32.12 -22.30 12.97
C ILE A 988 -31.85 -23.67 13.62
N GLN A 989 -31.10 -24.56 12.97
CA GLN A 989 -30.78 -25.92 13.46
C GLN A 989 -29.40 -26.04 14.12
N TYR A 990 -28.62 -24.96 14.22
CA TYR A 990 -27.30 -25.00 14.85
C TYR A 990 -27.41 -25.16 16.37
N THR A 991 -26.87 -26.26 16.90
CA THR A 991 -26.66 -26.40 18.35
C THR A 991 -25.46 -25.55 18.78
N PRO A 992 -25.39 -25.11 20.06
CA PRO A 992 -24.26 -24.32 20.56
C PRO A 992 -22.91 -24.98 20.27
N SER A 993 -22.83 -26.30 20.36
CA SER A 993 -21.60 -27.05 20.13
C SER A 993 -21.16 -27.05 18.65
N ILE A 994 -22.12 -27.08 17.72
CA ILE A 994 -21.85 -26.93 16.28
C ILE A 994 -21.37 -25.51 15.99
N MET A 995 -21.97 -24.49 16.63
CA MET A 995 -21.56 -23.10 16.47
C MET A 995 -20.12 -22.88 16.96
N ILE A 996 -19.75 -23.41 18.13
CA ILE A 996 -18.36 -23.32 18.63
C ILE A 996 -17.38 -23.92 17.62
N LEU A 997 -17.71 -25.06 17.00
CA LEU A 997 -16.87 -25.66 15.97
C LEU A 997 -16.72 -24.75 14.74
N PHE A 998 -17.79 -24.08 14.30
CA PHE A 998 -17.74 -23.12 13.20
C PHE A 998 -16.87 -21.91 13.51
N LEU A 999 -17.02 -21.34 14.71
CA LEU A 999 -16.23 -20.19 15.17
C LEU A 999 -14.74 -20.53 15.26
N LEU A 1000 -14.40 -21.70 15.84
CA LEU A 1000 -13.01 -22.18 15.92
C LEU A 1000 -12.41 -22.42 14.52
N ARG A 1001 -13.18 -23.05 13.62
CA ARG A 1001 -12.74 -23.25 12.23
C ARG A 1001 -12.46 -21.92 11.55
N SER A 1002 -13.39 -20.97 11.63
CA SER A 1002 -13.21 -19.65 11.04
C SER A 1002 -11.99 -18.93 11.62
N TYR A 1003 -11.76 -19.01 12.93
CA TYR A 1003 -10.57 -18.46 13.55
C TYR A 1003 -9.29 -19.09 12.98
N PHE A 1004 -9.20 -20.42 12.91
CA PHE A 1004 -8.03 -21.10 12.36
C PHE A 1004 -7.77 -20.81 10.88
N TYR A 1005 -8.83 -20.55 10.09
CA TYR A 1005 -8.69 -20.13 8.69
C TYR A 1005 -7.96 -18.78 8.53
N HIS A 1006 -8.11 -17.87 9.50
CA HIS A 1006 -7.53 -16.53 9.44
C HIS A 1006 -6.33 -16.35 10.37
N MET A 1007 -6.00 -17.37 11.16
CA MET A 1007 -4.95 -17.33 12.18
C MET A 1007 -3.56 -17.31 11.53
N PRO A 1008 -2.66 -16.41 11.97
CA PRO A 1008 -1.29 -16.40 11.46
C PRO A 1008 -0.55 -17.71 11.76
N ILE A 1009 0.29 -18.14 10.81
CA ILE A 1009 0.98 -19.44 10.87
C ILE A 1009 1.83 -19.65 12.14
N GLY A 1010 2.46 -18.61 12.69
CA GLY A 1010 3.26 -18.73 13.90
C GLY A 1010 2.42 -19.16 15.10
N TYR A 1011 1.18 -18.64 15.22
CA TYR A 1011 0.26 -19.09 16.25
C TYR A 1011 -0.30 -20.50 15.98
N LEU A 1012 -0.47 -20.89 14.71
CA LEU A 1012 -0.87 -22.26 14.35
C LEU A 1012 0.21 -23.28 14.76
N LEU A 1013 1.49 -22.93 14.65
CA LEU A 1013 2.61 -23.78 15.08
C LEU A 1013 2.65 -23.98 16.60
N ASP A 1014 2.12 -23.04 17.37
CA ASP A 1014 2.05 -23.11 18.82
C ASP A 1014 0.79 -23.82 19.35
N LEU A 1015 -0.23 -24.08 18.51
CA LEU A 1015 -1.49 -24.75 18.91
C LEU A 1015 -1.33 -26.10 19.64
N PRO A 1016 -0.33 -26.95 19.37
CA PRO A 1016 -0.18 -28.22 20.08
C PRO A 1016 0.19 -28.09 21.57
N LYS A 1017 0.57 -26.89 22.03
CA LYS A 1017 0.92 -26.58 23.42
C LYS A 1017 -0.28 -25.97 24.13
#